data_AF-A0AA40DNE6-F1
#
_entry.id   AF-A0AA40DNE6-F1
#
_cell.length_a   1.000
_cell.length_b   1.000
_cell.length_c   1.000
_cell.angle_alpha   90.00
_cell.angle_beta   90.00
_cell.angle_gamma   90.00
#
_symmetry.space_group_name_H-M   'P 1'
#
loop_
_entity.id
_entity.type
_entity.pdbx_description
1 polymer ?
#
loop_
_entity_poly.entity_id
_entity_poly.type
_entity_poly.pdbx_seq_one_letter_code
_entity_poly.pdbx_strand_id
1 'polypeptide(L)'
;MYVPWAARYRVVGSTPSPLSRPGNTHAGCAHGVRGLLTRWLLIRAIGQMLIMGWDGTEVTPQIRHLIEDHHLGSILLTAKNLKSANQTAKLVQELQTIAHQAGHPHPLLIALDQENGGVNSLFDEDYICQFPSSMGQAAAGNADLAYKIAKATATEVSAVGVNLILGPVLDVLTNARYQPLGVRATGDDPQEVSQYGIAAMNGYKDAGLATCGKHFPSYGNLDFLGSSLDIPIITQTLEELSLSALVPFRNAIATGNLDAMFVGGCGITNPSMNVNHACLSDQVVDDLLRNELGFNGVAISECLEMEVLRNEIGVKTGTVMAVEAGCDLVLLCRAFDVQLEAISGLKLGVENELLTKERIYTSLKRVLRMKNSCTSWSKALNPAGISLLSKIHSGHLALSMKAYDDSITVMRDNEKLLSLNESMHQEEELLLLTPLVKPLPASSLTKSILESKNKTESTPTMHDKWSHRDRGAAMSGEGVFREFGRSLARARHGKLLHTSYTANGVRPVHENLIHRASCIIIVTADANRNLYQAGFTKHVAMMCSMLRASGQKKSLLVVAVSSPYDFAMDKSIGTYICTFDFTEMAMAALVRVLFGDFAPRGTLPGTLRKSKKVLKSRQHWLVEPYNRDRDGRGLDDLLQTLARASAPNYQFLQKTGANTFELSNPNIGEAHFVVRNSSTQALYGFCATYYTKGTGILGAIFVDPAKRNVSIGRSLHRRALRGLIQQRGVMKIQLGMCFPGVFLGIPADDSAGLKAWFAGSGWDLQFPKRLVNMGIPELASWSAPEGLLQSIQRASISFDLILGPDNAESVLNHVGTHASPEVFDLYKFALQETKTCGVVRAKSPVDSLLGTVIICSPGSPLHNYIPSLQSFRGELVGGIIAPIVPSTAQAALVLQGLALMGVRQNKAHKSARSVLSWVTDELYEPLLAMGFDVLQAFEEITNSPESVSLLSAFFELTSGRN
;
A
#
# COMPACT_ATOMS: atom_id res chain seq x y z
N MET A 1 3.77 -28.02 -60.45
CA MET A 1 3.29 -28.02 -61.85
C MET A 1 2.69 -26.66 -62.14
N TYR A 2 3.23 -26.02 -63.19
CA TYR A 2 2.65 -24.95 -64.02
C TYR A 2 2.17 -23.61 -63.40
N VAL A 3 3.01 -22.60 -63.62
CA VAL A 3 2.71 -21.19 -63.98
C VAL A 3 2.01 -21.12 -65.37
N PRO A 4 1.73 -19.98 -66.04
CA PRO A 4 1.49 -18.55 -65.67
C PRO A 4 0.33 -17.88 -66.48
N TRP A 5 -0.03 -16.61 -66.21
CA TRP A 5 0.17 -15.51 -67.19
C TRP A 5 -0.13 -14.10 -66.64
N ALA A 6 0.69 -13.15 -67.10
CA ALA A 6 0.64 -11.72 -66.86
C ALA A 6 0.13 -10.99 -68.11
N ALA A 7 -0.42 -9.78 -67.96
CA ALA A 7 -0.43 -8.81 -69.06
C ALA A 7 -0.34 -7.36 -68.54
N ARG A 8 0.70 -6.68 -69.03
CA ARG A 8 0.97 -5.24 -68.94
C ARG A 8 0.08 -4.48 -69.93
N TYR A 9 -0.28 -3.23 -69.63
CA TYR A 9 -0.46 -2.22 -70.67
C TYR A 9 0.26 -0.91 -70.34
N ARG A 10 0.84 -0.36 -71.41
CA ARG A 10 1.79 0.75 -71.52
C ARG A 10 1.06 2.08 -71.61
N VAL A 11 1.72 3.11 -71.10
CA VAL A 11 1.45 4.54 -71.25
C VAL A 11 1.67 5.00 -72.70
N VAL A 12 0.77 5.84 -73.23
CA VAL A 12 1.05 6.79 -74.31
C VAL A 12 0.48 8.15 -73.90
N GLY A 13 1.36 9.15 -73.83
CA GLY A 13 1.00 10.54 -73.61
C GLY A 13 0.87 11.31 -74.93
N SER A 14 -0.03 12.30 -74.95
CA SER A 14 0.06 13.46 -75.83
C SER A 14 -0.68 14.66 -75.19
N THR A 15 -0.07 15.83 -75.28
CA THR A 15 -0.56 17.17 -74.89
C THR A 15 -0.23 18.14 -76.05
N PRO A 16 -0.69 19.40 -76.08
CA PRO A 16 -2.06 19.94 -75.90
C PRO A 16 -2.43 21.01 -76.98
N SER A 17 -3.70 21.47 -77.01
CA SER A 17 -4.17 22.88 -77.25
C SER A 17 -5.66 22.93 -77.73
N PRO A 18 -6.38 24.08 -77.73
CA PRO A 18 -6.97 24.70 -76.53
C PRO A 18 -8.47 25.09 -76.66
N LEU A 19 -9.08 25.48 -75.52
CA LEU A 19 -10.36 26.23 -75.34
C LEU A 19 -11.66 25.47 -75.73
N SER A 20 -12.53 25.08 -74.79
CA SER A 20 -13.45 26.00 -74.08
C SER A 20 -14.01 25.39 -72.77
N ARG A 21 -14.16 26.19 -71.71
CA ARG A 21 -14.86 25.89 -70.43
C ARG A 21 -16.17 26.71 -70.36
N PRO A 22 -17.10 26.46 -69.40
CA PRO A 22 -17.50 25.20 -68.76
C PRO A 22 -19.04 25.05 -68.62
N GLY A 23 -19.54 23.82 -68.49
CA GLY A 23 -20.88 23.52 -67.99
C GLY A 23 -20.79 22.68 -66.72
N ASN A 24 -21.32 23.20 -65.62
CA ASN A 24 -21.30 22.64 -64.27
C ASN A 24 -21.90 21.22 -64.15
N THR A 25 -21.09 20.23 -63.78
CA THR A 25 -21.53 19.01 -63.06
C THR A 25 -20.42 18.47 -62.13
N HIS A 26 -20.10 19.20 -61.06
CA HIS A 26 -19.28 18.67 -59.95
C HIS A 26 -19.93 19.02 -58.60
N ALA A 27 -21.08 18.41 -58.31
CA ALA A 27 -21.66 18.40 -56.96
C ALA A 27 -21.86 16.97 -56.40
N GLY A 28 -21.89 15.93 -57.25
CA GLY A 28 -22.11 14.54 -56.82
C GLY A 28 -20.87 13.79 -56.32
N CYS A 29 -19.65 14.18 -56.72
CA CYS A 29 -18.43 13.44 -56.38
C CYS A 29 -17.84 13.82 -55.00
N ALA A 30 -18.03 15.08 -54.56
CA ALA A 30 -17.51 15.57 -53.28
C ALA A 30 -18.28 15.02 -52.05
N HIS A 31 -19.59 14.74 -52.19
CA HIS A 31 -20.39 14.10 -51.14
C HIS A 31 -20.02 12.62 -50.94
N GLY A 32 -19.76 11.89 -52.02
CA GLY A 32 -19.33 10.48 -51.96
C GLY A 32 -17.96 10.30 -51.30
N VAL A 33 -16.98 11.13 -51.68
CA VAL A 33 -15.61 11.08 -51.11
C VAL A 33 -15.59 11.48 -49.63
N ARG A 34 -16.37 12.50 -49.24
CA ARG A 34 -16.47 12.93 -47.84
C ARG A 34 -17.18 11.89 -46.96
N GLY A 35 -18.23 11.24 -47.47
CA GLY A 35 -18.90 10.11 -46.81
C GLY A 35 -18.00 8.89 -46.65
N LEU A 36 -17.25 8.52 -47.70
CA LEU A 36 -16.27 7.44 -47.67
C LEU A 36 -15.14 7.70 -46.68
N LEU A 37 -14.59 8.92 -46.64
CA LEU A 37 -13.52 9.30 -45.71
C LEU A 37 -14.01 9.28 -44.25
N THR A 38 -15.23 9.75 -44.00
CA THR A 38 -15.83 9.76 -42.65
C THR A 38 -16.11 8.34 -42.17
N ARG A 39 -16.62 7.47 -43.07
CA ARG A 39 -16.84 6.04 -42.77
C ARG A 39 -15.52 5.30 -42.52
N TRP A 40 -14.49 5.61 -43.29
CA TRP A 40 -13.16 5.02 -43.14
C TRP A 40 -12.49 5.42 -41.80
N LEU A 41 -12.62 6.69 -41.39
CA LEU A 41 -12.16 7.16 -40.07
C LEU A 41 -12.92 6.49 -38.92
N LEU A 42 -14.22 6.27 -39.05
CA LEU A 42 -15.03 5.58 -38.04
C LEU A 42 -14.61 4.11 -37.86
N ILE A 43 -14.34 3.38 -38.95
CA ILE A 43 -13.87 1.98 -38.87
C ILE A 43 -12.55 1.91 -38.11
N ARG A 44 -11.63 2.85 -38.37
CA ARG A 44 -10.37 2.97 -37.63
C ARG A 44 -10.62 3.24 -36.14
N ALA A 45 -11.53 4.14 -35.80
CA ALA A 45 -11.87 4.44 -34.41
C ALA A 45 -12.43 3.20 -33.69
N ILE A 46 -13.36 2.47 -34.32
CA ILE A 46 -13.93 1.22 -33.79
C ILE A 46 -12.84 0.18 -33.54
N GLY A 47 -11.91 -0.02 -34.49
CA GLY A 47 -10.80 -0.95 -34.33
C GLY A 47 -9.93 -0.68 -33.10
N GLN A 48 -9.75 0.60 -32.75
CA GLN A 48 -8.98 0.98 -31.55
C GLN A 48 -9.71 0.73 -30.23
N MET A 49 -11.04 0.52 -30.25
CA MET A 49 -11.86 0.22 -29.09
C MET A 49 -12.01 -1.28 -28.80
N LEU A 50 -11.23 -2.11 -29.47
CA LEU A 50 -11.29 -3.56 -29.35
C LEU A 50 -9.97 -4.11 -28.83
N ILE A 51 -10.06 -5.11 -27.96
CA ILE A 51 -8.95 -5.95 -27.51
C ILE A 51 -9.28 -7.41 -27.86
N MET A 52 -8.44 -8.02 -28.69
CA MET A 52 -8.72 -9.35 -29.24
C MET A 52 -7.53 -10.30 -29.13
N GLY A 53 -7.82 -11.60 -28.99
CA GLY A 53 -6.83 -12.68 -28.98
C GLY A 53 -7.05 -13.72 -30.08
N TRP A 54 -6.22 -14.76 -30.10
CA TRP A 54 -6.36 -15.93 -30.98
C TRP A 54 -5.64 -17.14 -30.37
N ASP A 55 -5.88 -18.33 -30.93
CA ASP A 55 -5.15 -19.55 -30.54
C ASP A 55 -3.90 -19.76 -31.41
N GLY A 56 -2.80 -20.18 -30.79
CA GLY A 56 -1.54 -20.53 -31.46
C GLY A 56 -0.39 -19.58 -31.11
N THR A 57 0.83 -19.99 -31.44
CA THR A 57 2.07 -19.31 -31.02
C THR A 57 2.72 -18.47 -32.12
N GLU A 58 2.01 -18.28 -33.23
CA GLU A 58 2.47 -17.54 -34.41
C GLU A 58 1.35 -16.62 -34.91
N VAL A 59 1.70 -15.63 -35.74
CA VAL A 59 0.72 -14.78 -36.41
C VAL A 59 -0.08 -15.61 -37.40
N THR A 60 -1.39 -15.71 -37.18
CA THR A 60 -2.33 -16.41 -38.07
C THR A 60 -2.98 -15.43 -39.07
N PRO A 61 -3.56 -15.93 -40.18
CA PRO A 61 -4.37 -15.10 -41.07
C PRO A 61 -5.50 -14.35 -40.36
N GLN A 62 -6.09 -14.96 -39.32
CA GLN A 62 -7.12 -14.34 -38.48
C GLN A 62 -6.61 -13.03 -37.86
N ILE A 63 -5.53 -13.09 -37.07
CA ILE A 63 -5.09 -11.89 -36.34
C ILE A 63 -4.50 -10.84 -37.27
N ARG A 64 -3.81 -11.29 -38.35
CA ARG A 64 -3.34 -10.40 -39.41
C ARG A 64 -4.49 -9.61 -40.04
N HIS A 65 -5.57 -10.29 -40.41
CA HIS A 65 -6.76 -9.65 -40.99
C HIS A 65 -7.38 -8.61 -40.05
N LEU A 66 -7.50 -8.93 -38.75
CA LEU A 66 -8.03 -7.98 -37.76
C LEU A 66 -7.16 -6.71 -37.63
N ILE A 67 -5.84 -6.86 -37.69
CA ILE A 67 -4.91 -5.73 -37.60
C ILE A 67 -4.93 -4.89 -38.89
N GLU A 68 -4.85 -5.53 -40.05
CA GLU A 68 -4.72 -4.85 -41.35
C GLU A 68 -6.04 -4.23 -41.82
N ASP A 69 -7.13 -4.99 -41.80
CA ASP A 69 -8.40 -4.61 -42.44
C ASP A 69 -9.38 -3.94 -41.46
N HIS A 70 -9.26 -4.24 -40.17
CA HIS A 70 -10.12 -3.69 -39.12
C HIS A 70 -9.42 -2.73 -38.16
N HIS A 71 -8.13 -2.47 -38.38
CA HIS A 71 -7.33 -1.56 -37.55
C HIS A 71 -7.44 -1.85 -36.05
N LEU A 72 -7.45 -3.14 -35.68
CA LEU A 72 -7.46 -3.60 -34.29
C LEU A 72 -6.35 -2.92 -33.49
N GLY A 73 -6.71 -2.25 -32.39
CA GLY A 73 -5.77 -1.44 -31.62
C GLY A 73 -5.07 -2.17 -30.48
N SER A 74 -5.62 -3.29 -30.01
CA SER A 74 -5.17 -3.97 -28.80
C SER A 74 -5.25 -5.49 -28.94
N ILE A 75 -4.26 -6.17 -28.38
CA ILE A 75 -4.08 -7.63 -28.42
C ILE A 75 -4.08 -8.17 -27.00
N LEU A 76 -4.81 -9.25 -26.75
CA LEU A 76 -4.66 -10.07 -25.55
C LEU A 76 -3.81 -11.31 -25.85
N LEU A 77 -2.68 -11.44 -25.17
CA LEU A 77 -1.90 -12.68 -25.18
C LEU A 77 -2.27 -13.55 -23.98
N THR A 78 -2.34 -14.86 -24.22
CA THR A 78 -2.62 -15.88 -23.20
C THR A 78 -1.52 -16.94 -23.21
N ALA A 79 -1.51 -17.85 -22.24
CA ALA A 79 -0.57 -18.99 -22.21
C ALA A 79 -0.56 -19.82 -23.51
N LYS A 80 -1.63 -19.80 -24.32
CA LYS A 80 -1.66 -20.49 -25.62
C LYS A 80 -0.76 -19.84 -26.68
N ASN A 81 -0.41 -18.57 -26.50
CA ASN A 81 0.43 -17.81 -27.42
C ASN A 81 1.90 -17.83 -26.99
N LEU A 82 2.19 -18.27 -25.76
CA LEU A 82 3.44 -17.99 -25.06
C LEU A 82 4.15 -19.31 -24.71
N LYS A 83 5.35 -19.48 -25.26
CA LYS A 83 6.18 -20.69 -25.07
C LYS A 83 7.53 -20.41 -24.43
N SER A 84 8.14 -19.29 -24.77
CA SER A 84 9.44 -18.84 -24.27
C SER A 84 9.57 -17.34 -24.45
N ALA A 85 10.46 -16.70 -23.71
CA ALA A 85 10.72 -15.27 -23.85
C ALA A 85 11.12 -14.90 -25.29
N ASN A 86 11.93 -15.75 -25.94
CA ASN A 86 12.43 -15.50 -27.30
C ASN A 86 11.33 -15.58 -28.36
N GLN A 87 10.46 -16.60 -28.28
CA GLN A 87 9.34 -16.72 -29.22
C GLN A 87 8.33 -15.60 -29.00
N THR A 88 8.05 -15.24 -27.75
CA THR A 88 7.15 -14.13 -27.41
C THR A 88 7.67 -12.81 -27.96
N ALA A 89 8.95 -12.50 -27.78
CA ALA A 89 9.55 -11.26 -28.30
C ALA A 89 9.44 -11.17 -29.83
N LYS A 90 9.67 -12.28 -30.54
CA LYS A 90 9.51 -12.35 -32.00
C LYS A 90 8.05 -12.17 -32.43
N LEU A 91 7.13 -12.86 -31.75
CA LEU A 91 5.70 -12.76 -32.02
C LEU A 91 5.20 -11.33 -31.86
N VAL A 92 5.54 -10.67 -30.74
CA VAL A 92 5.14 -9.29 -30.49
C VAL A 92 5.77 -8.33 -31.50
N GLN A 93 7.04 -8.50 -31.84
CA GLN A 93 7.69 -7.67 -32.86
C GLN A 93 7.02 -7.82 -34.23
N GLU A 94 6.61 -9.03 -34.61
CA GLU A 94 5.89 -9.28 -35.86
C GLU A 94 4.53 -8.57 -35.85
N LEU A 95 3.74 -8.70 -34.78
CA LEU A 95 2.45 -8.00 -34.64
C LEU A 95 2.59 -6.48 -34.75
N GLN A 96 3.59 -5.91 -34.09
CA GLN A 96 3.87 -4.47 -34.15
C GLN A 96 4.31 -4.03 -35.55
N THR A 97 5.10 -4.86 -36.24
CA THR A 97 5.53 -4.60 -37.63
C THR A 97 4.34 -4.58 -38.58
N ILE A 98 3.42 -5.54 -38.45
CA ILE A 98 2.19 -5.62 -39.25
C ILE A 98 1.34 -4.36 -39.02
N ALA A 99 1.12 -3.97 -37.75
CA ALA A 99 0.36 -2.77 -37.43
C ALA A 99 1.01 -1.49 -37.99
N HIS A 100 2.33 -1.37 -37.89
CA HIS A 100 3.07 -0.24 -38.45
C HIS A 100 2.91 -0.15 -39.97
N GLN A 101 3.07 -1.27 -40.67
CA GLN A 101 2.93 -1.35 -42.13
C GLN A 101 1.49 -1.11 -42.60
N ALA A 102 0.48 -1.52 -41.81
CA ALA A 102 -0.93 -1.22 -42.04
C ALA A 102 -1.30 0.26 -41.78
N GLY A 103 -0.34 1.11 -41.39
CA GLY A 103 -0.55 2.55 -41.22
C GLY A 103 -1.37 2.89 -39.97
N HIS A 104 -1.18 2.14 -38.88
CA HIS A 104 -1.74 2.49 -37.57
C HIS A 104 -1.08 3.78 -37.05
N PRO A 105 -1.85 4.67 -36.40
CA PRO A 105 -1.27 5.91 -35.87
C PRO A 105 -0.37 5.65 -34.65
N HIS A 106 -0.68 4.63 -33.85
CA HIS A 106 0.03 4.28 -32.61
C HIS A 106 0.26 2.76 -32.56
N PRO A 107 1.28 2.27 -31.83
CA PRO A 107 1.50 0.84 -31.64
C PRO A 107 0.28 0.11 -31.05
N LEU A 108 0.26 -1.21 -31.22
CA LEU A 108 -0.70 -2.07 -30.55
C LEU A 108 -0.47 -2.03 -29.04
N LEU A 109 -1.57 -2.03 -28.27
CA LEU A 109 -1.50 -2.46 -26.88
C LEU A 109 -1.34 -3.98 -26.87
N ILE A 110 -0.35 -4.48 -26.15
CA ILE A 110 -0.09 -5.90 -25.96
C ILE A 110 -0.37 -6.17 -24.48
N ALA A 111 -1.55 -6.73 -24.23
CA ALA A 111 -2.05 -7.06 -22.92
C ALA A 111 -1.66 -8.48 -22.51
N LEU A 112 -1.34 -8.65 -21.23
CA LEU A 112 -1.04 -9.95 -20.64
C LEU A 112 -1.65 -10.07 -19.24
N ASP A 113 -2.22 -11.23 -18.93
CA ASP A 113 -2.63 -11.57 -17.58
C ASP A 113 -1.49 -12.31 -16.84
N GLN A 114 -0.73 -11.54 -16.06
CA GLN A 114 0.49 -11.97 -15.38
C GLN A 114 0.42 -11.60 -13.89
N GLU A 115 -0.40 -12.31 -13.12
CA GLU A 115 -0.60 -12.05 -11.68
C GLU A 115 0.47 -12.70 -10.79
N ASN A 116 1.32 -13.57 -11.38
CA ASN A 116 2.19 -14.52 -10.69
C ASN A 116 1.40 -15.65 -10.00
N GLY A 117 2.05 -16.45 -9.16
CA GLY A 117 1.47 -17.69 -8.62
C GLY A 117 0.92 -18.60 -9.72
N GLY A 118 -0.28 -19.12 -9.52
CA GLY A 118 -0.97 -19.98 -10.49
C GLY A 118 -1.54 -19.26 -11.72
N VAL A 119 -1.57 -17.93 -11.75
CA VAL A 119 -1.99 -17.12 -12.91
C VAL A 119 -0.76 -16.44 -13.49
N ASN A 120 0.04 -17.26 -14.17
CA ASN A 120 1.31 -16.89 -14.79
C ASN A 120 1.29 -17.31 -16.27
N SER A 121 0.99 -16.36 -17.16
CA SER A 121 0.83 -16.64 -18.60
C SER A 121 2.15 -16.86 -19.32
N LEU A 122 3.22 -16.16 -18.92
CA LEU A 122 4.56 -16.35 -19.48
C LEU A 122 5.53 -16.80 -18.38
N PHE A 123 6.03 -18.01 -18.52
CA PHE A 123 7.12 -18.54 -17.70
C PHE A 123 8.23 -19.10 -18.60
N ASP A 124 9.47 -18.83 -18.24
CA ASP A 124 10.66 -19.30 -18.95
C ASP A 124 11.79 -19.41 -17.92
N GLU A 125 12.21 -20.64 -17.60
CA GLU A 125 13.20 -20.91 -16.56
C GLU A 125 14.50 -20.11 -16.75
N ASP A 126 14.88 -19.82 -17.99
CA ASP A 126 16.13 -19.12 -18.31
C ASP A 126 16.01 -17.58 -18.24
N TYR A 127 14.79 -17.03 -18.28
CA TYR A 127 14.60 -15.60 -18.53
C TYR A 127 13.47 -14.92 -17.74
N ILE A 128 12.39 -15.62 -17.40
CA ILE A 128 11.18 -15.07 -16.79
C ILE A 128 10.89 -15.81 -15.49
N CYS A 129 11.03 -15.10 -14.37
CA CYS A 129 10.95 -15.70 -13.05
C CYS A 129 9.50 -15.94 -12.61
N GLN A 130 9.30 -17.08 -11.95
CA GLN A 130 8.05 -17.35 -11.23
C GLN A 130 8.10 -16.65 -9.87
N PHE A 131 7.03 -15.95 -9.48
CA PHE A 131 6.89 -15.35 -8.15
C PHE A 131 5.66 -15.89 -7.41
N PRO A 132 5.59 -15.75 -6.07
CA PRO A 132 4.43 -16.15 -5.29
C PRO A 132 3.14 -15.46 -5.74
N SER A 133 2.00 -16.11 -5.48
CA SER A 133 0.66 -15.52 -5.64
C SER A 133 0.49 -14.25 -4.78
N SER A 134 -0.48 -13.39 -5.09
CA SER A 134 -0.74 -12.17 -4.31
C SER A 134 -0.92 -12.45 -2.81
N MET A 135 -1.60 -13.55 -2.45
CA MET A 135 -1.75 -13.96 -1.05
C MET A 135 -0.42 -14.42 -0.44
N GLY A 136 0.43 -15.13 -1.21
CA GLY A 136 1.77 -15.51 -0.77
C GLY A 136 2.70 -14.30 -0.56
N GLN A 137 2.64 -13.31 -1.47
CA GLN A 137 3.36 -12.03 -1.31
C GLN A 137 2.86 -11.27 -0.08
N ALA A 138 1.55 -11.27 0.13
CA ALA A 138 0.95 -10.70 1.33
C ALA A 138 1.43 -11.43 2.58
N ALA A 139 1.51 -12.76 2.55
CA ALA A 139 1.91 -13.61 3.66
C ALA A 139 3.32 -13.28 4.20
N ALA A 140 4.23 -12.83 3.33
CA ALA A 140 5.55 -12.33 3.71
C ALA A 140 5.53 -11.08 4.63
N GLY A 141 4.40 -10.37 4.70
CA GLY A 141 4.21 -9.27 5.65
C GLY A 141 4.92 -7.96 5.29
N ASN A 142 5.40 -7.83 4.05
CA ASN A 142 6.09 -6.64 3.57
C ASN A 142 5.54 -6.14 2.22
N ALA A 143 4.86 -5.00 2.20
CA ALA A 143 4.32 -4.41 0.97
C ALA A 143 5.41 -3.92 -0.01
N ASP A 144 6.61 -3.58 0.47
CA ASP A 144 7.75 -3.23 -0.40
C ASP A 144 8.24 -4.45 -1.21
N LEU A 145 8.08 -5.66 -0.67
CA LEU A 145 8.35 -6.88 -1.42
C LEU A 145 7.39 -7.03 -2.61
N ALA A 146 6.10 -6.72 -2.43
CA ALA A 146 5.12 -6.74 -3.51
C ALA A 146 5.43 -5.71 -4.61
N TYR A 147 5.89 -4.50 -4.24
CA TYR A 147 6.39 -3.52 -5.20
C TYR A 147 7.58 -4.07 -6.01
N LYS A 148 8.58 -4.66 -5.33
CA LYS A 148 9.78 -5.23 -5.98
C LYS A 148 9.44 -6.37 -6.92
N ILE A 149 8.55 -7.28 -6.50
CA ILE A 149 8.07 -8.39 -7.33
C ILE A 149 7.34 -7.83 -8.56
N ALA A 150 6.39 -6.93 -8.36
CA ALA A 150 5.64 -6.33 -9.47
C ALA A 150 6.56 -5.63 -10.48
N LYS A 151 7.56 -4.87 -9.99
CA LYS A 151 8.56 -4.23 -10.85
C LYS A 151 9.41 -5.24 -11.61
N ALA A 152 9.83 -6.33 -10.96
CA ALA A 152 10.58 -7.41 -11.61
C ALA A 152 9.76 -8.08 -12.71
N THR A 153 8.54 -8.55 -12.38
CA THR A 153 7.59 -9.14 -13.33
C THR A 153 7.33 -8.22 -14.52
N ALA A 154 7.05 -6.93 -14.27
CA ALA A 154 6.78 -5.98 -15.34
C ALA A 154 7.99 -5.68 -16.21
N THR A 155 9.19 -5.59 -15.62
CA THR A 155 10.44 -5.40 -16.39
C THR A 155 10.68 -6.59 -17.32
N GLU A 156 10.44 -7.81 -16.83
CA GLU A 156 10.58 -9.05 -17.61
C GLU A 156 9.61 -9.11 -18.79
N VAL A 157 8.31 -8.93 -18.55
CA VAL A 157 7.32 -9.01 -19.64
C VAL A 157 7.40 -7.80 -20.57
N SER A 158 7.82 -6.64 -20.10
CA SER A 158 8.07 -5.48 -20.98
C SER A 158 9.24 -5.72 -21.92
N ALA A 159 10.27 -6.46 -21.49
CA ALA A 159 11.40 -6.81 -22.33
C ALA A 159 11.01 -7.66 -23.56
N VAL A 160 9.90 -8.41 -23.49
CA VAL A 160 9.34 -9.16 -24.63
C VAL A 160 8.22 -8.41 -25.37
N GLY A 161 8.00 -7.14 -25.05
CA GLY A 161 7.10 -6.23 -25.78
C GLY A 161 5.68 -6.09 -25.22
N VAL A 162 5.38 -6.68 -24.06
CA VAL A 162 4.13 -6.38 -23.32
C VAL A 162 4.16 -4.91 -22.89
N ASN A 163 3.02 -4.23 -23.00
CA ASN A 163 2.90 -2.82 -22.61
C ASN A 163 1.63 -2.49 -21.79
N LEU A 164 0.76 -3.48 -21.58
CA LEU A 164 -0.39 -3.43 -20.68
C LEU A 164 -0.42 -4.71 -19.83
N ILE A 165 -0.40 -4.55 -18.51
CA ILE A 165 -0.61 -5.68 -17.59
C ILE A 165 -2.03 -5.66 -17.07
N LEU A 166 -2.72 -6.80 -17.14
CA LEU A 166 -4.07 -6.96 -16.60
C LEU A 166 -4.00 -7.18 -15.08
N GLY A 167 -3.50 -6.17 -14.35
CA GLY A 167 -3.42 -6.16 -12.90
C GLY A 167 -3.05 -4.77 -12.35
N PRO A 168 -3.03 -4.61 -11.02
CA PRO A 168 -3.17 -5.66 -10.00
C PRO A 168 -4.62 -6.12 -9.73
N VAL A 169 -4.75 -7.28 -9.09
CA VAL A 169 -6.02 -7.73 -8.49
C VAL A 169 -6.29 -6.87 -7.24
N LEU A 170 -7.45 -6.24 -7.20
CA LEU A 170 -7.92 -5.32 -6.15
C LEU A 170 -9.10 -5.89 -5.37
N ASP A 171 -9.52 -7.11 -5.68
CA ASP A 171 -10.63 -7.80 -5.02
C ASP A 171 -10.32 -8.15 -3.55
N VAL A 172 -11.32 -7.99 -2.68
CA VAL A 172 -11.24 -8.33 -1.24
C VAL A 172 -12.00 -9.62 -0.96
N LEU A 173 -11.31 -10.65 -0.48
CA LEU A 173 -11.91 -11.96 -0.22
C LEU A 173 -12.55 -12.02 1.17
N THR A 174 -13.71 -11.41 1.38
CA THR A 174 -14.32 -11.21 2.71
C THR A 174 -14.87 -12.49 3.37
N ASN A 175 -14.89 -13.62 2.67
CA ASN A 175 -15.48 -14.87 3.15
C ASN A 175 -14.52 -16.05 2.99
N ALA A 176 -14.48 -16.92 4.00
CA ALA A 176 -13.73 -18.18 3.96
C ALA A 176 -14.41 -19.27 3.08
N ARG A 177 -15.62 -19.00 2.58
CA ARG A 177 -16.28 -19.82 1.56
C ARG A 177 -15.48 -19.79 0.25
N TYR A 178 -15.65 -20.83 -0.56
CA TYR A 178 -15.01 -20.90 -1.86
C TYR A 178 -15.41 -19.70 -2.71
N GLN A 179 -14.40 -18.99 -3.22
CA GLN A 179 -14.53 -17.86 -4.14
C GLN A 179 -13.58 -18.10 -5.33
N PRO A 180 -13.94 -17.69 -6.56
CA PRO A 180 -13.12 -17.96 -7.76
C PRO A 180 -11.69 -17.40 -7.72
N LEU A 181 -11.41 -16.44 -6.84
CA LEU A 181 -10.12 -15.76 -6.73
C LEU A 181 -9.09 -16.55 -5.90
N GLY A 182 -9.48 -17.05 -4.73
CA GLY A 182 -8.57 -17.72 -3.80
C GLY A 182 -7.29 -16.91 -3.55
N VAL A 183 -6.13 -17.52 -3.80
CA VAL A 183 -4.80 -16.94 -3.57
C VAL A 183 -4.41 -15.79 -4.53
N ARG A 184 -5.24 -15.52 -5.55
CA ARG A 184 -5.08 -14.36 -6.45
C ARG A 184 -5.36 -13.04 -5.76
N ALA A 185 -6.24 -13.04 -4.76
CA ALA A 185 -6.48 -11.90 -3.90
C ALA A 185 -5.41 -11.83 -2.79
N THR A 186 -5.07 -10.62 -2.36
CA THR A 186 -4.12 -10.40 -1.25
C THR A 186 -4.63 -10.98 0.07
N GLY A 187 -5.94 -10.90 0.33
CA GLY A 187 -6.56 -11.34 1.58
C GLY A 187 -7.98 -10.82 1.74
N ASP A 188 -8.48 -10.83 2.97
CA ASP A 188 -9.84 -10.44 3.34
C ASP A 188 -9.94 -9.04 3.98
N ASP A 189 -8.81 -8.37 4.22
CA ASP A 189 -8.74 -7.02 4.79
C ASP A 189 -8.66 -5.97 3.65
N PRO A 190 -9.69 -5.14 3.43
CA PRO A 190 -9.70 -4.17 2.32
C PRO A 190 -8.48 -3.24 2.29
N GLN A 191 -7.90 -3.02 3.46
CA GLN A 191 -6.86 -2.05 3.72
C GLN A 191 -5.48 -2.61 3.40
N GLU A 192 -5.25 -3.86 3.78
CA GLU A 192 -4.10 -4.60 3.32
C GLU A 192 -4.16 -4.85 1.80
N VAL A 193 -5.32 -5.28 1.26
CA VAL A 193 -5.52 -5.47 -0.19
C VAL A 193 -5.16 -4.20 -0.95
N SER A 194 -5.65 -3.04 -0.49
CA SER A 194 -5.36 -1.79 -1.17
C SER A 194 -3.89 -1.35 -1.01
N GLN A 195 -3.25 -1.60 0.13
CA GLN A 195 -1.83 -1.29 0.32
C GLN A 195 -0.95 -2.10 -0.64
N TYR A 196 -1.18 -3.42 -0.73
CA TYR A 196 -0.44 -4.31 -1.62
C TYR A 196 -0.77 -4.06 -3.09
N GLY A 197 -2.04 -3.81 -3.42
CA GLY A 197 -2.48 -3.43 -4.76
C GLY A 197 -1.79 -2.16 -5.26
N ILE A 198 -1.75 -1.09 -4.45
CA ILE A 198 -1.06 0.15 -4.81
C ILE A 198 0.45 -0.07 -4.95
N ALA A 199 1.07 -0.86 -4.07
CA ALA A 199 2.49 -1.21 -4.18
C ALA A 199 2.80 -1.94 -5.50
N ALA A 200 1.98 -2.93 -5.87
CA ALA A 200 2.13 -3.65 -7.13
C ALA A 200 1.91 -2.74 -8.35
N MET A 201 0.86 -1.90 -8.32
CA MET A 201 0.57 -0.91 -9.38
C MET A 201 1.76 0.02 -9.61
N ASN A 202 2.36 0.55 -8.54
CA ASN A 202 3.55 1.41 -8.64
C ASN A 202 4.74 0.65 -9.23
N GLY A 203 4.94 -0.62 -8.85
CA GLY A 203 5.99 -1.47 -9.42
C GLY A 203 5.83 -1.67 -10.93
N TYR A 204 4.61 -1.96 -11.40
CA TYR A 204 4.29 -2.07 -12.82
C TYR A 204 4.54 -0.77 -13.58
N LYS A 205 4.12 0.37 -13.01
CA LYS A 205 4.33 1.69 -13.60
C LYS A 205 5.79 2.09 -13.71
N ASP A 206 6.58 1.83 -12.68
CA ASP A 206 8.01 2.13 -12.68
C ASP A 206 8.80 1.30 -13.69
N ALA A 207 8.26 0.14 -14.10
CA ALA A 207 8.78 -0.67 -15.20
C ALA A 207 8.25 -0.22 -16.58
N GLY A 208 7.39 0.79 -16.64
CA GLY A 208 6.88 1.38 -17.88
C GLY A 208 5.74 0.61 -18.54
N LEU A 209 4.98 -0.17 -17.77
CA LEU A 209 3.72 -0.81 -18.20
C LEU A 209 2.50 0.01 -17.79
N ALA A 210 1.48 0.04 -18.65
CA ALA A 210 0.15 0.48 -18.25
C ALA A 210 -0.48 -0.56 -17.32
N THR A 211 -1.22 -0.11 -16.30
CA THR A 211 -1.87 -0.97 -15.31
C THR A 211 -3.37 -1.06 -15.52
N CYS A 212 -3.96 -2.20 -15.16
CA CYS A 212 -5.39 -2.43 -15.24
C CYS A 212 -5.91 -3.10 -13.98
N GLY A 213 -6.47 -2.31 -13.05
CA GLY A 213 -7.05 -2.82 -11.81
C GLY A 213 -8.26 -3.72 -12.07
N LYS A 214 -8.44 -4.79 -11.29
CA LYS A 214 -9.53 -5.76 -11.53
C LYS A 214 -9.98 -6.49 -10.25
N HIS A 215 -11.19 -7.04 -10.17
CA HIS A 215 -12.27 -7.02 -11.16
C HIS A 215 -13.41 -6.14 -10.64
N PHE A 216 -13.62 -4.98 -11.26
CA PHE A 216 -14.60 -4.01 -10.78
C PHE A 216 -16.05 -4.50 -11.03
N PRO A 217 -17.01 -4.33 -10.10
CA PRO A 217 -16.86 -3.71 -8.77
C PRO A 217 -16.29 -4.63 -7.68
N SER A 218 -16.44 -5.96 -7.80
CA SER A 218 -15.75 -6.95 -6.96
C SER A 218 -16.04 -8.38 -7.42
N TYR A 219 -15.01 -9.23 -7.46
CA TYR A 219 -15.16 -10.70 -7.52
C TYR A 219 -14.90 -11.39 -6.17
N GLY A 220 -14.67 -10.60 -5.12
CA GLY A 220 -14.21 -11.08 -3.82
C GLY A 220 -15.25 -11.84 -2.99
N ASN A 221 -16.54 -11.59 -3.23
CA ASN A 221 -17.64 -12.19 -2.47
C ASN A 221 -18.86 -12.36 -3.39
N LEU A 222 -18.82 -13.42 -4.20
CA LEU A 222 -19.86 -13.78 -5.15
C LEU A 222 -20.73 -14.90 -4.57
N ASP A 223 -22.03 -14.80 -4.78
CA ASP A 223 -22.99 -15.87 -4.58
C ASP A 223 -23.32 -16.53 -5.93
N PHE A 224 -23.64 -17.82 -5.90
CA PHE A 224 -24.01 -18.61 -7.08
C PHE A 224 -25.38 -19.24 -6.80
N LEU A 225 -26.39 -18.93 -7.62
CA LEU A 225 -27.78 -19.34 -7.40
C LEU A 225 -28.06 -20.83 -7.69
N GLY A 226 -27.10 -21.56 -8.26
CA GLY A 226 -27.23 -22.98 -8.56
C GLY A 226 -25.91 -23.66 -8.93
N SER A 227 -25.59 -23.66 -10.23
CA SER A 227 -24.40 -24.30 -10.78
C SER A 227 -23.23 -23.31 -10.90
N SER A 228 -21.99 -23.81 -10.97
CA SER A 228 -20.82 -22.95 -11.28
C SER A 228 -20.74 -22.51 -12.75
N LEU A 229 -21.81 -22.69 -13.55
CA LEU A 229 -22.00 -22.06 -14.87
C LEU A 229 -22.88 -20.81 -14.78
N ASP A 230 -23.56 -20.59 -13.66
CA ASP A 230 -24.49 -19.47 -13.51
C ASP A 230 -23.70 -18.16 -13.32
N ILE A 231 -24.30 -17.03 -13.69
CA ILE A 231 -23.68 -15.71 -13.50
C ILE A 231 -23.39 -15.54 -12.01
N PRO A 232 -22.13 -15.24 -11.63
CA PRO A 232 -21.84 -14.89 -10.26
C PRO A 232 -22.53 -13.57 -9.90
N ILE A 233 -23.23 -13.54 -8.77
CA ILE A 233 -23.95 -12.34 -8.33
C ILE A 233 -23.33 -11.73 -7.08
N ILE A 234 -23.34 -10.40 -7.02
CA ILE A 234 -23.04 -9.62 -5.83
C ILE A 234 -24.37 -9.31 -5.13
N THR A 235 -24.51 -9.78 -3.90
CA THR A 235 -25.72 -9.58 -3.08
C THR A 235 -25.59 -8.42 -2.09
N GLN A 236 -24.37 -7.90 -1.90
CA GLN A 236 -24.07 -6.79 -1.00
C GLN A 236 -24.64 -5.47 -1.53
N THR A 237 -25.09 -4.58 -0.63
CA THR A 237 -25.55 -3.23 -1.01
C THR A 237 -24.37 -2.32 -1.38
N LEU A 238 -24.66 -1.19 -2.02
CA LEU A 238 -23.61 -0.23 -2.40
C LEU A 238 -22.86 0.32 -1.17
N GLU A 239 -23.54 0.53 -0.05
CA GLU A 239 -22.93 0.97 1.21
C GLU A 239 -21.97 -0.10 1.77
N GLU A 240 -22.37 -1.37 1.74
CA GLU A 240 -21.53 -2.49 2.18
C GLU A 240 -20.29 -2.64 1.29
N LEU A 241 -20.46 -2.54 -0.02
CA LEU A 241 -19.37 -2.54 -0.99
C LEU A 241 -18.43 -1.35 -0.75
N SER A 242 -18.97 -0.15 -0.49
CA SER A 242 -18.21 1.08 -0.23
C SER A 242 -17.36 1.03 1.03
N LEU A 243 -17.80 0.28 2.04
CA LEU A 243 -17.07 0.06 3.29
C LEU A 243 -16.05 -1.09 3.19
N SER A 244 -16.13 -1.93 2.15
CA SER A 244 -15.30 -3.12 2.00
C SER A 244 -14.70 -3.25 0.59
N ALA A 245 -15.39 -3.93 -0.32
CA ALA A 245 -14.86 -4.36 -1.61
C ALA A 245 -14.41 -3.22 -2.54
N LEU A 246 -15.05 -2.05 -2.47
CA LEU A 246 -14.69 -0.88 -3.29
C LEU A 246 -13.50 -0.09 -2.74
N VAL A 247 -13.08 -0.36 -1.50
CA VAL A 247 -12.01 0.42 -0.87
C VAL A 247 -10.70 0.34 -1.67
N PRO A 248 -10.21 -0.82 -2.13
CA PRO A 248 -9.01 -0.88 -2.97
C PRO A 248 -9.14 -0.15 -4.31
N PHE A 249 -10.29 -0.27 -4.98
CA PHE A 249 -10.56 0.41 -6.24
C PHE A 249 -10.56 1.93 -6.07
N ARG A 250 -11.32 2.46 -5.10
CA ARG A 250 -11.37 3.89 -4.78
C ARG A 250 -10.00 4.46 -4.49
N ASN A 251 -9.19 3.74 -3.70
CA ASN A 251 -7.87 4.22 -3.31
C ASN A 251 -6.87 4.14 -4.47
N ALA A 252 -6.95 3.12 -5.33
CA ALA A 252 -6.15 3.05 -6.55
C ALA A 252 -6.49 4.21 -7.50
N ILE A 253 -7.77 4.52 -7.68
CA ILE A 253 -8.22 5.67 -8.49
C ILE A 253 -7.72 6.99 -7.89
N ALA A 254 -7.84 7.17 -6.58
CA ALA A 254 -7.42 8.38 -5.87
C ALA A 254 -5.90 8.67 -5.97
N THR A 255 -5.07 7.68 -6.30
CA THR A 255 -3.64 7.93 -6.58
C THR A 255 -3.39 8.74 -7.85
N GLY A 256 -4.36 8.80 -8.77
CA GLY A 256 -4.19 9.36 -10.12
C GLY A 256 -3.33 8.49 -11.05
N ASN A 257 -2.85 7.34 -10.58
CA ASN A 257 -1.87 6.49 -11.26
C ASN A 257 -2.47 5.19 -11.84
N LEU A 258 -3.78 4.97 -11.81
CA LEU A 258 -4.39 3.81 -12.44
C LEU A 258 -4.76 4.11 -13.91
N ASP A 259 -4.22 3.35 -14.87
CA ASP A 259 -4.43 3.64 -16.31
C ASP A 259 -5.73 3.05 -16.85
N ALA A 260 -6.05 1.82 -16.44
CA ALA A 260 -7.23 1.08 -16.85
C ALA A 260 -7.94 0.39 -15.67
N MET A 261 -9.21 0.07 -15.88
CA MET A 261 -10.05 -0.71 -14.97
C MET A 261 -10.73 -1.83 -15.75
N PHE A 262 -10.57 -3.07 -15.30
CA PHE A 262 -11.27 -4.23 -15.84
C PHE A 262 -12.61 -4.39 -15.11
N VAL A 263 -13.71 -4.33 -15.85
CA VAL A 263 -15.07 -4.46 -15.32
C VAL A 263 -15.55 -5.89 -15.52
N GLY A 264 -15.94 -6.55 -14.42
CA GLY A 264 -16.35 -7.94 -14.42
C GLY A 264 -17.73 -8.19 -15.05
N GLY A 265 -17.94 -9.42 -15.53
CA GLY A 265 -19.21 -9.95 -16.03
C GLY A 265 -20.04 -10.61 -14.93
N CYS A 266 -20.17 -9.96 -13.78
CA CYS A 266 -21.00 -10.43 -12.66
C CYS A 266 -22.31 -9.64 -12.57
N GLY A 267 -23.36 -10.26 -12.03
CA GLY A 267 -24.60 -9.57 -11.69
C GLY A 267 -24.50 -8.85 -10.35
N ILE A 268 -25.37 -7.88 -10.12
CA ILE A 268 -25.57 -7.25 -8.81
C ILE A 268 -27.07 -7.29 -8.54
N THR A 269 -27.46 -7.95 -7.46
CA THR A 269 -28.87 -8.09 -7.09
C THR A 269 -29.03 -7.76 -5.62
N ASN A 270 -29.40 -6.52 -5.35
CA ASN A 270 -29.68 -6.02 -4.02
C ASN A 270 -30.83 -4.98 -4.09
N PRO A 271 -31.36 -4.48 -2.97
CA PRO A 271 -32.47 -3.51 -2.98
C PRO A 271 -32.16 -2.18 -3.69
N SER A 272 -30.88 -1.80 -3.78
CA SER A 272 -30.44 -0.53 -4.39
C SER A 272 -30.09 -0.64 -5.88
N MET A 273 -29.77 -1.85 -6.37
CA MET A 273 -29.25 -2.07 -7.72
C MET A 273 -29.57 -3.49 -8.18
N ASN A 274 -30.12 -3.60 -9.39
CA ASN A 274 -30.40 -4.88 -10.03
C ASN A 274 -29.89 -4.88 -11.48
N VAL A 275 -28.70 -5.43 -11.69
CA VAL A 275 -28.03 -5.49 -12.99
C VAL A 275 -27.58 -6.93 -13.28
N ASN A 276 -27.76 -7.38 -14.52
CA ASN A 276 -27.39 -8.75 -14.90
C ASN A 276 -25.89 -8.91 -15.12
N HIS A 277 -25.24 -7.90 -15.69
CA HIS A 277 -23.81 -7.90 -16.01
C HIS A 277 -23.21 -6.52 -15.78
N ALA A 278 -22.26 -6.42 -14.86
CA ALA A 278 -21.65 -5.16 -14.43
C ALA A 278 -20.97 -4.43 -15.61
N CYS A 279 -20.24 -5.16 -16.47
CA CYS A 279 -19.57 -4.59 -17.64
C CYS A 279 -20.50 -4.10 -18.77
N LEU A 280 -21.80 -4.40 -18.70
CA LEU A 280 -22.81 -3.99 -19.68
C LEU A 280 -23.81 -2.96 -19.12
N SER A 281 -23.57 -2.44 -17.91
CA SER A 281 -24.50 -1.54 -17.21
C SER A 281 -23.88 -0.16 -16.98
N ASP A 282 -24.58 0.87 -17.46
CA ASP A 282 -24.30 2.28 -17.20
C ASP A 282 -24.30 2.64 -15.70
N GLN A 283 -25.21 2.05 -14.92
CA GLN A 283 -25.26 2.21 -13.46
C GLN A 283 -23.95 1.80 -12.77
N VAL A 284 -23.23 0.81 -13.33
CA VAL A 284 -21.95 0.36 -12.78
C VAL A 284 -20.78 1.13 -13.39
N VAL A 285 -20.76 1.26 -14.72
CA VAL A 285 -19.58 1.81 -15.40
C VAL A 285 -19.60 3.34 -15.40
N ASP A 286 -20.67 3.99 -15.86
CA ASP A 286 -20.74 5.45 -15.87
C ASP A 286 -21.10 6.01 -14.49
N ASP A 287 -22.16 5.54 -13.83
CA ASP A 287 -22.58 6.13 -12.55
C ASP A 287 -21.61 5.81 -11.41
N LEU A 288 -21.35 4.53 -11.13
CA LEU A 288 -20.49 4.17 -10.02
C LEU A 288 -19.00 4.41 -10.33
N LEU A 289 -18.46 3.87 -11.43
CA LEU A 289 -17.01 3.97 -11.70
C LEU A 289 -16.59 5.37 -12.19
N ARG A 290 -17.30 6.00 -13.14
CA ARG A 290 -16.93 7.35 -13.63
C ARG A 290 -17.38 8.45 -12.70
N ASN A 291 -18.66 8.52 -12.37
CA ASN A 291 -19.26 9.69 -11.71
C ASN A 291 -18.98 9.68 -10.20
N GLU A 292 -19.25 8.57 -9.52
CA GLU A 292 -19.08 8.47 -8.06
C GLU A 292 -17.61 8.29 -7.65
N LEU A 293 -16.89 7.35 -8.28
CA LEU A 293 -15.48 7.09 -7.94
C LEU A 293 -14.47 7.99 -8.69
N GLY A 294 -14.91 8.74 -9.71
CA GLY A 294 -14.07 9.71 -10.42
C GLY A 294 -13.02 9.09 -11.35
N PHE A 295 -13.21 7.86 -11.83
CA PHE A 295 -12.21 7.19 -12.67
C PHE A 295 -12.17 7.77 -14.10
N ASN A 296 -11.02 8.31 -14.49
CA ASN A 296 -10.83 8.95 -15.80
C ASN A 296 -9.94 8.14 -16.79
N GLY A 297 -9.54 6.91 -16.43
CA GLY A 297 -8.73 6.03 -17.26
C GLY A 297 -9.54 5.21 -18.27
N VAL A 298 -8.99 4.12 -18.80
CA VAL A 298 -9.66 3.23 -19.77
C VAL A 298 -10.50 2.17 -19.04
N ALA A 299 -11.79 2.04 -19.35
CA ALA A 299 -12.59 0.91 -18.86
C ALA A 299 -12.57 -0.24 -19.87
N ILE A 300 -12.27 -1.46 -19.41
CA ILE A 300 -12.19 -2.67 -20.24
C ILE A 300 -13.32 -3.63 -19.81
N SER A 301 -14.11 -4.12 -20.76
CA SER A 301 -15.17 -5.09 -20.48
C SER A 301 -14.60 -6.48 -20.12
N GLU A 302 -15.42 -7.29 -19.47
CA GLU A 302 -15.23 -8.75 -19.45
C GLU A 302 -15.29 -9.32 -20.88
N CYS A 303 -14.73 -10.51 -21.07
CA CYS A 303 -14.71 -11.16 -22.37
C CYS A 303 -16.15 -11.52 -22.83
N LEU A 304 -16.61 -10.93 -23.94
CA LEU A 304 -17.96 -11.18 -24.47
C LEU A 304 -18.11 -12.55 -25.13
N GLU A 305 -17.02 -13.31 -25.28
CA GLU A 305 -17.06 -14.73 -25.64
C GLU A 305 -17.44 -15.64 -24.47
N MET A 306 -17.59 -15.10 -23.26
CA MET A 306 -18.09 -15.85 -22.12
C MET A 306 -19.46 -16.43 -22.45
N GLU A 307 -19.59 -17.75 -22.30
CA GLU A 307 -20.75 -18.50 -22.78
C GLU A 307 -22.07 -17.94 -22.27
N VAL A 308 -22.13 -17.56 -21.00
CA VAL A 308 -23.33 -16.99 -20.39
C VAL A 308 -23.71 -15.65 -21.03
N LEU A 309 -22.76 -14.73 -21.16
CA LEU A 309 -22.96 -13.43 -21.82
C LEU A 309 -23.37 -13.61 -23.28
N ARG A 310 -22.68 -14.50 -24.01
CA ARG A 310 -22.93 -14.80 -25.42
C ARG A 310 -24.32 -15.40 -25.62
N ASN A 311 -24.75 -16.31 -24.76
CA ASN A 311 -26.02 -17.02 -24.91
C ASN A 311 -27.22 -16.15 -24.47
N GLU A 312 -27.06 -15.29 -23.47
CA GLU A 312 -28.15 -14.43 -22.98
C GLU A 312 -28.36 -13.18 -23.84
N ILE A 313 -27.27 -12.48 -24.20
CA ILE A 313 -27.35 -11.14 -24.83
C ILE A 313 -27.02 -11.19 -26.32
N GLY A 314 -26.13 -12.12 -26.73
CA GLY A 314 -25.53 -12.13 -28.06
C GLY A 314 -24.42 -11.09 -28.22
N VAL A 315 -23.45 -11.39 -29.06
CA VAL A 315 -22.18 -10.62 -29.10
C VAL A 315 -22.35 -9.24 -29.72
N LYS A 316 -23.14 -9.10 -30.79
CA LYS A 316 -23.45 -7.78 -31.38
C LYS A 316 -24.05 -6.83 -30.35
N THR A 317 -25.12 -7.28 -29.70
CA THR A 317 -25.86 -6.48 -28.71
C THR A 317 -24.98 -6.19 -27.50
N GLY A 318 -24.29 -7.21 -26.97
CA GLY A 318 -23.38 -7.04 -25.84
C GLY A 318 -22.24 -6.05 -26.12
N THR A 319 -21.71 -6.03 -27.34
CA THR A 319 -20.65 -5.08 -27.74
C THR A 319 -21.18 -3.65 -27.74
N VAL A 320 -22.38 -3.42 -28.26
CA VAL A 320 -23.04 -2.10 -28.23
C VAL A 320 -23.34 -1.68 -26.79
N MET A 321 -23.90 -2.58 -25.97
CA MET A 321 -24.21 -2.31 -24.56
C MET A 321 -22.96 -1.98 -23.74
N ALA A 322 -21.83 -2.67 -23.96
CA ALA A 322 -20.59 -2.40 -23.24
C ALA A 322 -20.08 -0.96 -23.51
N VAL A 323 -20.09 -0.54 -24.78
CA VAL A 323 -19.68 0.82 -25.15
C VAL A 323 -20.68 1.85 -24.64
N GLU A 324 -21.98 1.57 -24.74
CA GLU A 324 -23.01 2.47 -24.22
C GLU A 324 -22.97 2.58 -22.70
N ALA A 325 -22.59 1.52 -21.98
CA ALA A 325 -22.39 1.54 -20.54
C ALA A 325 -21.16 2.37 -20.09
N GLY A 326 -20.09 2.39 -20.89
CA GLY A 326 -18.90 3.22 -20.62
C GLY A 326 -17.57 2.51 -20.77
N CYS A 327 -17.58 1.28 -21.27
CA CYS A 327 -16.37 0.56 -21.62
C CYS A 327 -15.72 1.21 -22.85
N ASP A 328 -14.43 1.51 -22.72
CA ASP A 328 -13.64 2.10 -23.81
C ASP A 328 -12.94 1.02 -24.66
N LEU A 329 -12.69 -0.16 -24.07
CA LEU A 329 -12.18 -1.36 -24.75
C LEU A 329 -13.12 -2.54 -24.52
N VAL A 330 -13.56 -3.20 -25.59
CA VAL A 330 -14.36 -4.42 -25.53
C VAL A 330 -13.49 -5.65 -25.83
N LEU A 331 -13.54 -6.65 -24.94
CA LEU A 331 -12.68 -7.82 -24.97
C LEU A 331 -13.32 -9.03 -25.67
N LEU A 332 -12.62 -9.61 -26.66
CA LEU A 332 -13.00 -10.85 -27.35
C LEU A 332 -11.80 -11.78 -27.54
N CYS A 333 -11.79 -12.88 -26.79
CA CYS A 333 -10.59 -13.64 -26.51
C CYS A 333 -10.02 -14.47 -27.67
N ARG A 334 -10.84 -14.96 -28.63
CA ARG A 334 -10.40 -16.04 -29.51
C ARG A 334 -11.13 -16.21 -30.84
N ALA A 335 -12.45 -16.28 -30.86
CA ALA A 335 -13.19 -16.81 -32.02
C ALA A 335 -13.36 -15.77 -33.13
N PHE A 336 -12.85 -16.07 -34.34
CA PHE A 336 -12.80 -15.09 -35.42
C PHE A 336 -14.17 -14.60 -35.90
N ASP A 337 -15.12 -15.53 -36.05
CA ASP A 337 -16.50 -15.23 -36.41
C ASP A 337 -17.15 -14.29 -35.38
N VAL A 338 -16.92 -14.55 -34.10
CA VAL A 338 -17.42 -13.74 -32.99
C VAL A 338 -16.77 -12.34 -32.97
N GLN A 339 -15.48 -12.25 -33.25
CA GLN A 339 -14.75 -10.99 -33.36
C GLN A 339 -15.27 -10.10 -34.51
N LEU A 340 -15.53 -10.70 -35.67
CA LEU A 340 -16.18 -10.00 -36.80
C LEU A 340 -17.61 -9.59 -36.45
N GLU A 341 -18.31 -10.41 -35.68
CA GLU A 341 -19.65 -10.11 -35.16
C GLU A 341 -19.67 -8.83 -34.33
N ALA A 342 -18.74 -8.69 -33.39
CA ALA A 342 -18.58 -7.50 -32.55
C ALA A 342 -18.28 -6.23 -33.36
N ILE A 343 -17.36 -6.32 -34.34
CA ILE A 343 -17.04 -5.22 -35.25
C ILE A 343 -18.29 -4.79 -36.04
N SER A 344 -19.06 -5.76 -36.56
CA SER A 344 -20.32 -5.48 -37.23
C SER A 344 -21.35 -4.84 -36.29
N GLY A 345 -21.40 -5.28 -35.03
CA GLY A 345 -22.29 -4.74 -34.00
C GLY A 345 -22.06 -3.25 -33.77
N LEU A 346 -20.81 -2.82 -33.55
CA LEU A 346 -20.48 -1.41 -33.34
C LEU A 346 -20.79 -0.54 -34.57
N LYS A 347 -20.51 -1.04 -35.78
CA LYS A 347 -20.86 -0.33 -37.02
C LYS A 347 -22.36 -0.07 -37.10
N LEU A 348 -23.16 -1.11 -36.88
CA LEU A 348 -24.62 -1.00 -36.90
C LEU A 348 -25.15 -0.15 -35.75
N GLY A 349 -24.55 -0.21 -34.56
CA GLY A 349 -24.90 0.62 -33.42
C GLY A 349 -24.75 2.12 -33.73
N VAL A 350 -23.66 2.51 -34.41
CA VAL A 350 -23.48 3.91 -34.84
C VAL A 350 -24.39 4.27 -36.01
N GLU A 351 -24.54 3.39 -37.01
CA GLU A 351 -25.40 3.62 -38.18
C GLU A 351 -26.88 3.78 -37.77
N ASN A 352 -27.32 3.09 -36.72
CA ASN A 352 -28.68 3.16 -36.17
C ASN A 352 -28.82 4.15 -34.99
N GLU A 353 -27.82 4.99 -34.72
CA GLU A 353 -27.83 6.00 -33.66
C GLU A 353 -28.02 5.45 -32.23
N LEU A 354 -27.79 4.15 -32.03
CA LEU A 354 -27.71 3.53 -30.69
C LEU A 354 -26.41 3.91 -29.97
N LEU A 355 -25.35 4.25 -30.74
CA LEU A 355 -24.09 4.77 -30.23
C LEU A 355 -23.80 6.12 -30.88
N THR A 356 -23.64 7.15 -30.05
CA THR A 356 -23.25 8.48 -30.54
C THR A 356 -21.78 8.47 -30.99
N LYS A 357 -21.42 9.32 -31.95
CA LYS A 357 -20.02 9.48 -32.38
C LYS A 357 -19.16 10.07 -31.26
N GLU A 358 -19.77 10.92 -30.44
CA GLU A 358 -19.17 11.52 -29.26
C GLU A 358 -18.76 10.46 -28.23
N ARG A 359 -19.58 9.41 -28.03
CA ARG A 359 -19.23 8.26 -27.18
C ARG A 359 -17.98 7.54 -27.70
N ILE A 360 -17.96 7.22 -28.99
CA ILE A 360 -16.82 6.59 -29.67
C ILE A 360 -15.54 7.45 -29.52
N TYR A 361 -15.63 8.74 -29.79
CA TYR A 361 -14.47 9.64 -29.71
C TYR A 361 -13.98 9.87 -28.28
N THR A 362 -14.89 9.86 -27.30
CA THR A 362 -14.53 9.95 -25.88
C THR A 362 -13.68 8.74 -25.47
N SER A 363 -14.13 7.53 -25.82
CA SER A 363 -13.37 6.30 -25.56
C SER A 363 -12.06 6.26 -26.32
N LEU A 364 -12.07 6.62 -27.61
CA LEU A 364 -10.85 6.71 -28.42
C LEU A 364 -9.82 7.64 -27.79
N LYS A 365 -10.22 8.82 -27.31
CA LYS A 365 -9.32 9.78 -26.66
C LYS A 365 -8.64 9.18 -25.43
N ARG A 366 -9.36 8.42 -24.60
CA ARG A 366 -8.81 7.73 -23.42
C ARG A 366 -7.83 6.63 -23.83
N VAL A 367 -8.19 5.79 -24.80
CA VAL A 367 -7.32 4.72 -25.31
C VAL A 367 -6.03 5.28 -25.91
N LEU A 368 -6.12 6.32 -26.73
CA LEU A 368 -4.94 6.96 -27.32
C LEU A 368 -4.07 7.66 -26.26
N ARG A 369 -4.67 8.28 -25.23
CA ARG A 369 -3.93 8.83 -24.09
C ARG A 369 -3.13 7.74 -23.37
N MET A 370 -3.75 6.59 -23.11
CA MET A 370 -3.07 5.45 -22.48
C MET A 370 -1.92 4.94 -23.36
N LYS A 371 -2.15 4.73 -24.66
CA LYS A 371 -1.10 4.32 -25.61
C LYS A 371 0.09 5.27 -25.61
N ASN A 372 -0.15 6.58 -25.67
CA ASN A 372 0.90 7.60 -25.64
C ASN A 372 1.72 7.60 -24.35
N SER A 373 1.15 7.12 -23.24
CA SER A 373 1.86 7.02 -21.97
C SER A 373 2.75 5.78 -21.84
N CYS A 374 2.42 4.67 -22.50
CA CYS A 374 3.11 3.38 -22.29
C CYS A 374 3.93 2.88 -23.48
N THR A 375 3.66 3.35 -24.70
CA THR A 375 4.31 2.83 -25.92
C THR A 375 4.56 3.91 -26.98
N SER A 376 5.53 3.64 -27.86
CA SER A 376 5.84 4.44 -29.05
C SER A 376 6.39 3.50 -30.13
N TRP A 377 6.35 3.88 -31.41
CA TRP A 377 6.88 3.02 -32.48
C TRP A 377 8.34 2.64 -32.28
N SER A 378 9.15 3.57 -31.76
CA SER A 378 10.55 3.31 -31.42
C SER A 378 10.71 2.20 -30.38
N LYS A 379 9.91 2.23 -29.30
CA LYS A 379 9.92 1.23 -28.22
C LYS A 379 9.31 -0.10 -28.69
N ALA A 380 8.21 -0.05 -29.44
CA ALA A 380 7.45 -1.22 -29.86
C ALA A 380 8.17 -2.09 -30.90
N LEU A 381 8.90 -1.47 -31.84
CA LEU A 381 9.66 -2.20 -32.87
C LEU A 381 11.03 -2.68 -32.37
N ASN A 382 11.52 -2.12 -31.26
CA ASN A 382 12.82 -2.43 -30.67
C ASN A 382 12.70 -2.76 -29.18
N PRO A 383 11.98 -3.83 -28.79
CA PRO A 383 11.94 -4.26 -27.39
C PRO A 383 13.35 -4.67 -26.93
N ALA A 384 13.63 -4.52 -25.63
CA ALA A 384 14.95 -4.81 -25.06
C ALA A 384 15.38 -6.29 -25.25
N GLY A 385 14.40 -7.19 -25.30
CA GLY A 385 14.59 -8.59 -25.66
C GLY A 385 15.46 -9.37 -24.68
N ILE A 386 16.00 -10.49 -25.20
CA ILE A 386 16.78 -11.46 -24.43
C ILE A 386 18.03 -10.84 -23.78
N SER A 387 18.66 -9.86 -24.43
CA SER A 387 19.88 -9.24 -23.88
C SER A 387 19.66 -8.56 -22.54
N LEU A 388 18.48 -7.97 -22.30
CA LEU A 388 18.15 -7.40 -20.98
C LEU A 388 17.83 -8.53 -20.00
N LEU A 389 16.98 -9.47 -20.40
CA LEU A 389 16.54 -10.60 -19.56
C LEU A 389 17.73 -11.37 -18.99
N SER A 390 18.72 -11.73 -19.82
CA SER A 390 19.94 -12.40 -19.37
C SER A 390 20.71 -11.64 -18.28
N LYS A 391 20.66 -10.30 -18.27
CA LYS A 391 21.38 -9.47 -17.29
C LYS A 391 20.64 -9.38 -15.95
N ILE A 392 19.31 -9.37 -15.98
CA ILE A 392 18.47 -9.17 -14.78
C ILE A 392 18.02 -10.48 -14.13
N HIS A 393 18.01 -11.58 -14.88
CA HIS A 393 17.46 -12.87 -14.45
C HIS A 393 18.03 -13.35 -13.11
N SER A 394 19.35 -13.30 -12.90
CA SER A 394 19.95 -13.76 -11.63
C SER A 394 19.46 -12.98 -10.41
N GLY A 395 19.27 -11.66 -10.55
CA GLY A 395 18.75 -10.80 -9.48
C GLY A 395 17.27 -11.06 -9.19
N HIS A 396 16.48 -11.26 -10.24
CA HIS A 396 15.05 -11.58 -10.12
C HIS A 396 14.81 -12.99 -9.58
N LEU A 397 15.65 -13.95 -9.95
CA LEU A 397 15.60 -15.31 -9.41
C LEU A 397 15.92 -15.32 -7.91
N ALA A 398 16.93 -14.55 -7.47
CA ALA A 398 17.21 -14.38 -6.04
C ALA A 398 16.05 -13.72 -5.29
N LEU A 399 15.39 -12.72 -5.91
CA LEU A 399 14.18 -12.10 -5.35
C LEU A 399 13.04 -13.11 -5.25
N SER A 400 12.83 -13.95 -6.27
CA SER A 400 11.82 -15.01 -6.30
C SER A 400 12.05 -16.02 -5.17
N MET A 401 13.27 -16.56 -5.05
CA MET A 401 13.62 -17.50 -3.98
C MET A 401 13.33 -16.92 -2.60
N LYS A 402 13.76 -15.67 -2.36
CA LYS A 402 13.50 -14.96 -1.11
C LYS A 402 12.00 -14.77 -0.86
N ALA A 403 11.25 -14.39 -1.88
CA ALA A 403 9.81 -14.17 -1.78
C ALA A 403 9.06 -15.46 -1.42
N TYR A 404 9.44 -16.58 -2.03
CA TYR A 404 8.89 -17.89 -1.65
C TYR A 404 9.25 -18.25 -0.21
N ASP A 405 10.49 -18.06 0.21
CA ASP A 405 10.92 -18.35 1.58
C ASP A 405 10.16 -17.53 2.63
N ASP A 406 10.00 -16.23 2.38
CA ASP A 406 9.25 -15.34 3.27
C ASP A 406 7.74 -15.64 3.25
N SER A 407 7.20 -16.28 2.20
CA SER A 407 5.76 -16.58 2.07
C SER A 407 5.30 -17.81 2.88
N ILE A 408 6.15 -18.82 3.09
CA ILE A 408 5.74 -20.08 3.72
C ILE A 408 5.22 -19.80 5.14
N THR A 409 3.99 -20.21 5.39
CA THR A 409 3.28 -19.93 6.65
C THR A 409 3.01 -21.21 7.42
N VAL A 410 3.54 -21.29 8.64
CA VAL A 410 3.17 -22.35 9.59
C VAL A 410 1.97 -21.88 10.39
N MET A 411 0.81 -22.45 10.09
CA MET A 411 -0.44 -22.11 10.79
C MET A 411 -0.39 -22.63 12.22
N ARG A 412 0.06 -23.88 12.38
CA ARG A 412 0.24 -24.59 13.66
C ARG A 412 1.21 -25.76 13.48
N ASP A 413 1.94 -26.07 14.55
CA ASP A 413 2.82 -27.24 14.63
C ASP A 413 2.79 -27.80 16.06
N ASN A 414 1.64 -28.39 16.43
CA ASN A 414 1.41 -28.86 17.80
C ASN A 414 2.33 -30.03 18.18
N GLU A 415 2.71 -30.84 17.18
CA GLU A 415 3.57 -32.01 17.35
C GLU A 415 5.07 -31.67 17.20
N LYS A 416 5.43 -30.39 16.99
CA LYS A 416 6.81 -29.92 16.76
C LYS A 416 7.54 -30.75 15.70
N LEU A 417 6.88 -30.99 14.58
CA LEU A 417 7.40 -31.85 13.52
C LEU A 417 8.43 -31.14 12.65
N LEU A 418 8.47 -29.79 12.70
CA LEU A 418 9.33 -29.02 11.82
C LEU A 418 10.80 -28.98 12.26
N SER A 419 11.61 -29.06 11.20
CA SER A 419 12.76 -29.97 10.99
C SER A 419 12.43 -31.47 11.12
N LEU A 420 12.09 -32.09 9.99
CA LEU A 420 11.91 -33.55 9.87
C LEU A 420 13.19 -34.33 10.18
N ASN A 421 14.37 -33.70 10.06
CA ASN A 421 15.65 -34.30 10.47
C ASN A 421 15.72 -34.53 11.99
N GLU A 422 15.03 -33.71 12.77
CA GLU A 422 15.00 -33.82 14.23
C GLU A 422 13.84 -34.68 14.73
N SER A 423 12.70 -34.68 14.02
CA SER A 423 11.49 -35.39 14.43
C SER A 423 11.40 -36.84 13.94
N MET A 424 12.24 -37.24 12.97
CA MET A 424 12.26 -38.58 12.38
C MET A 424 13.65 -39.21 12.31
N HIS A 425 13.73 -40.52 12.49
CA HIS A 425 14.95 -41.29 12.22
C HIS A 425 15.06 -41.67 10.74
N GLN A 426 16.30 -41.86 10.25
CA GLN A 426 16.59 -42.16 8.85
C GLN A 426 15.96 -43.48 8.35
N GLU A 427 15.84 -44.47 9.24
CA GLU A 427 15.23 -45.80 8.99
C GLU A 427 13.70 -45.73 8.83
N GLU A 428 13.06 -44.69 9.38
CA GLU A 428 11.60 -44.55 9.36
C GLU A 428 11.08 -44.23 7.96
N GLU A 429 9.89 -44.72 7.62
CA GLU A 429 9.27 -44.46 6.32
C GLU A 429 8.43 -43.17 6.36
N LEU A 430 8.67 -42.27 5.40
CA LEU A 430 7.85 -41.09 5.15
C LEU A 430 6.91 -41.34 3.98
N LEU A 431 5.62 -41.08 4.19
CA LEU A 431 4.60 -41.19 3.15
C LEU A 431 4.13 -39.82 2.68
N LEU A 432 4.30 -39.52 1.40
CA LEU A 432 3.75 -38.36 0.72
C LEU A 432 2.46 -38.76 -0.02
N LEU A 433 1.36 -38.07 0.29
CA LEU A 433 0.05 -38.21 -0.34
C LEU A 433 -0.32 -36.92 -1.05
N THR A 434 -0.43 -36.96 -2.38
CA THR A 434 -0.72 -35.77 -3.20
C THR A 434 -2.04 -35.90 -3.96
N PRO A 435 -2.80 -34.81 -4.13
CA PRO A 435 -4.04 -34.86 -4.91
C PRO A 435 -3.73 -34.85 -6.41
N LEU A 436 -4.67 -35.33 -7.21
CA LEU A 436 -4.65 -35.08 -8.65
C LEU A 436 -5.23 -33.69 -8.92
N VAL A 437 -4.36 -32.70 -9.10
CA VAL A 437 -4.72 -31.30 -9.33
C VAL A 437 -4.59 -30.96 -10.81
N LYS A 438 -5.65 -30.37 -11.38
CA LYS A 438 -5.57 -29.70 -12.68
C LYS A 438 -5.01 -28.29 -12.46
N PRO A 439 -4.19 -27.74 -13.40
CA PRO A 439 -3.67 -26.38 -13.28
C PRO A 439 -4.79 -25.37 -12.97
N LEU A 440 -4.49 -24.36 -12.16
CA LEU A 440 -5.40 -23.23 -11.93
C LEU A 440 -5.57 -22.50 -13.27
N PRO A 441 -6.79 -22.40 -13.80
CA PRO A 441 -7.01 -21.60 -15.00
C PRO A 441 -7.07 -20.11 -14.64
N ALA A 442 -6.34 -19.27 -15.37
CA ALA A 442 -6.61 -17.82 -15.39
C ALA A 442 -8.08 -17.61 -15.79
N SER A 443 -8.86 -16.84 -15.04
CA SER A 443 -10.31 -16.65 -15.26
C SER A 443 -10.60 -15.91 -16.57
N SER A 444 -11.77 -15.97 -17.22
CA SER A 444 -13.15 -16.29 -16.82
C SER A 444 -13.85 -17.34 -17.73
N LEU A 445 -13.19 -17.83 -18.78
CA LEU A 445 -13.79 -18.66 -19.84
C LEU A 445 -13.70 -20.19 -19.61
N THR A 446 -12.95 -20.64 -18.60
CA THR A 446 -12.29 -21.95 -18.64
C THR A 446 -13.19 -23.15 -18.33
N LYS A 447 -14.49 -22.95 -18.18
CA LYS A 447 -15.48 -24.02 -18.08
C LYS A 447 -16.04 -24.46 -19.46
N SER A 448 -16.10 -23.58 -20.46
CA SER A 448 -16.70 -23.91 -21.78
C SER A 448 -15.81 -24.81 -22.66
N ILE A 449 -14.50 -24.91 -22.38
CA ILE A 449 -13.59 -25.83 -23.08
C ILE A 449 -13.74 -27.29 -22.60
N LEU A 450 -14.31 -27.53 -21.41
CA LEU A 450 -14.52 -28.91 -20.92
C LEU A 450 -15.64 -29.64 -21.68
N GLU A 451 -16.42 -28.95 -22.51
CA GLU A 451 -17.56 -29.52 -23.24
C GLU A 451 -17.25 -30.06 -24.64
N SER A 452 -16.02 -29.93 -25.16
CA SER A 452 -15.65 -30.59 -26.43
C SER A 452 -15.40 -32.10 -26.30
N LYS A 453 -15.90 -32.73 -25.23
CA LYS A 453 -15.77 -34.17 -24.97
C LYS A 453 -16.74 -35.04 -25.78
N ASN A 454 -17.48 -34.48 -26.74
CA ASN A 454 -18.26 -35.24 -27.70
C ASN A 454 -17.90 -34.83 -29.14
N LYS A 455 -16.83 -35.43 -29.69
CA LYS A 455 -16.73 -35.79 -31.12
C LYS A 455 -15.49 -36.67 -31.40
N THR A 456 -15.78 -37.97 -31.45
CA THR A 456 -15.19 -39.06 -32.27
C THR A 456 -13.68 -39.39 -32.25
N GLU A 457 -13.47 -40.70 -32.08
CA GLU A 457 -12.32 -41.60 -32.16
C GLU A 457 -11.08 -41.17 -32.97
N SER A 458 -9.91 -41.27 -32.31
CA SER A 458 -8.73 -41.96 -32.87
C SER A 458 -7.69 -42.20 -31.77
N THR A 459 -7.13 -43.41 -31.73
CA THR A 459 -6.13 -43.89 -30.76
C THR A 459 -4.71 -43.55 -31.22
N PRO A 460 -3.87 -42.81 -30.46
CA PRO A 460 -2.45 -42.70 -30.74
C PRO A 460 -1.68 -43.88 -30.10
N THR A 461 -0.70 -44.41 -30.81
CA THR A 461 0.08 -45.60 -30.44
C THR A 461 1.25 -45.25 -29.49
N MET A 462 1.83 -46.28 -28.83
CA MET A 462 2.84 -46.15 -27.77
C MET A 462 4.19 -45.51 -28.17
N HIS A 463 4.41 -45.18 -29.45
CA HIS A 463 5.71 -44.69 -29.93
C HIS A 463 5.90 -43.16 -29.83
N ASP A 464 4.82 -42.39 -29.62
CA ASP A 464 4.88 -40.93 -29.44
C ASP A 464 5.22 -40.50 -27.99
N LYS A 465 5.44 -41.45 -27.08
CA LYS A 465 5.62 -41.18 -25.64
C LYS A 465 7.04 -40.83 -25.18
N TRP A 466 8.05 -40.78 -26.08
CA TRP A 466 9.44 -40.63 -25.62
C TRP A 466 10.30 -39.52 -26.22
N SER A 467 9.79 -38.67 -27.11
CA SER A 467 10.57 -37.55 -27.63
C SER A 467 9.70 -36.32 -27.82
N HIS A 468 9.67 -35.44 -26.81
CA HIS A 468 9.69 -33.97 -26.89
C HIS A 468 9.29 -33.41 -25.51
N ARG A 469 10.30 -32.91 -24.79
CA ARG A 469 10.14 -32.10 -23.58
C ARG A 469 9.62 -30.71 -24.01
N ASP A 470 8.31 -30.53 -24.05
CA ASP A 470 7.69 -29.19 -24.01
C ASP A 470 7.82 -28.66 -22.58
N ARG A 471 8.93 -27.99 -22.29
CA ARG A 471 9.24 -27.36 -20.98
C ARG A 471 8.78 -25.90 -20.85
N GLY A 472 8.09 -25.37 -21.87
CA GLY A 472 7.71 -23.95 -21.96
C GLY A 472 6.26 -23.62 -21.58
N ALA A 473 5.51 -24.56 -20.99
CA ALA A 473 4.14 -24.34 -20.53
C ALA A 473 3.99 -24.90 -19.11
N ALA A 474 3.22 -24.20 -18.27
CA ALA A 474 2.98 -24.56 -16.87
C ALA A 474 2.72 -26.07 -16.70
N MET A 475 3.60 -26.75 -15.94
CA MET A 475 3.51 -28.18 -15.70
C MET A 475 2.15 -28.57 -15.09
N SER A 476 1.62 -29.73 -15.45
CA SER A 476 0.45 -30.28 -14.77
C SER A 476 0.73 -30.43 -13.26
N GLY A 477 -0.27 -30.26 -12.41
CA GLY A 477 -0.09 -30.38 -10.96
C GLY A 477 0.54 -31.72 -10.54
N GLU A 478 0.23 -32.80 -11.27
CA GLU A 478 0.86 -34.11 -11.10
C GLU A 478 2.38 -34.08 -11.37
N GLY A 479 2.81 -33.35 -12.40
CA GLY A 479 4.22 -33.17 -12.73
C GLY A 479 4.99 -32.48 -11.60
N VAL A 480 4.42 -31.40 -11.06
CA VAL A 480 5.03 -30.64 -9.95
C VAL A 480 5.11 -31.48 -8.68
N PHE A 481 4.03 -32.18 -8.29
CA PHE A 481 4.05 -33.02 -7.10
C PHE A 481 5.00 -34.21 -7.20
N ARG A 482 5.20 -34.75 -8.40
CA ARG A 482 6.20 -35.79 -8.64
C ARG A 482 7.63 -35.25 -8.45
N GLU A 483 7.93 -34.05 -8.93
CA GLU A 483 9.25 -33.44 -8.68
C GLU A 483 9.42 -33.03 -7.21
N PHE A 484 8.36 -32.58 -6.55
CA PHE A 484 8.35 -32.38 -5.10
C PHE A 484 8.71 -33.67 -4.35
N GLY A 485 8.08 -34.80 -4.69
CA GLY A 485 8.42 -36.10 -4.13
C GLY A 485 9.89 -36.49 -4.35
N ARG A 486 10.45 -36.25 -5.56
CA ARG A 486 11.88 -36.48 -5.82
C ARG A 486 12.79 -35.58 -5.00
N SER A 487 12.46 -34.30 -4.89
CA SER A 487 13.22 -33.32 -4.12
C SER A 487 13.22 -33.66 -2.63
N LEU A 488 12.05 -34.07 -2.11
CA LEU A 488 11.89 -34.55 -0.74
C LEU A 488 12.71 -35.83 -0.48
N ALA A 489 12.74 -36.76 -1.44
CA ALA A 489 13.58 -37.96 -1.34
C ALA A 489 15.08 -37.64 -1.34
N ARG A 490 15.53 -36.68 -2.16
CA ARG A 490 16.93 -36.22 -2.19
C ARG A 490 17.35 -35.60 -0.85
N ALA A 491 16.52 -34.72 -0.29
CA ALA A 491 16.82 -34.04 0.97
C ALA A 491 16.77 -34.98 2.19
N ARG A 492 15.89 -36.00 2.18
CA ARG A 492 15.70 -36.94 3.31
C ARG A 492 16.90 -37.87 3.54
N HIS A 493 17.61 -38.26 2.48
CA HIS A 493 18.59 -39.37 2.53
C HIS A 493 18.02 -40.67 3.18
N GLY A 494 16.73 -40.97 2.98
CA GLY A 494 16.02 -42.10 3.60
C GLY A 494 14.80 -42.56 2.79
N LYS A 495 14.03 -43.53 3.30
CA LYS A 495 12.88 -44.11 2.57
C LYS A 495 11.72 -43.11 2.44
N LEU A 496 11.30 -42.83 1.20
CA LEU A 496 10.11 -42.05 0.85
C LEU A 496 9.16 -42.92 0.02
N LEU A 497 7.90 -42.98 0.43
CA LEU A 497 6.78 -43.53 -0.32
C LEU A 497 5.96 -42.37 -0.87
N HIS A 498 5.61 -42.36 -2.15
CA HIS A 498 4.78 -41.32 -2.76
C HIS A 498 3.65 -41.96 -3.57
N THR A 499 2.41 -41.58 -3.28
CA THR A 499 1.25 -41.97 -4.08
C THR A 499 0.23 -40.83 -4.15
N SER A 500 -0.59 -40.87 -5.21
CA SER A 500 -1.68 -39.91 -5.37
C SER A 500 -3.01 -40.45 -4.86
N TYR A 501 -3.85 -39.57 -4.33
CA TYR A 501 -5.21 -39.89 -3.90
C TYR A 501 -6.27 -39.20 -4.77
N THR A 502 -7.48 -39.77 -4.79
CA THR A 502 -8.57 -39.35 -5.70
C THR A 502 -9.92 -39.34 -4.98
N ALA A 503 -10.98 -38.99 -5.71
CA ALA A 503 -12.36 -39.02 -5.21
C ALA A 503 -12.84 -40.41 -4.75
N ASN A 504 -12.10 -41.48 -5.06
CA ASN A 504 -12.38 -42.84 -4.59
C ASN A 504 -12.01 -43.06 -3.10
N GLY A 505 -11.54 -42.02 -2.41
CA GLY A 505 -11.25 -42.06 -0.98
C GLY A 505 -10.02 -42.91 -0.62
N VAL A 506 -9.98 -43.32 0.65
CA VAL A 506 -8.93 -44.22 1.19
C VAL A 506 -9.16 -45.61 0.60
N ARG A 507 -8.10 -46.21 0.06
CA ARG A 507 -8.10 -47.54 -0.59
C ARG A 507 -7.19 -48.47 0.21
N PRO A 508 -7.30 -49.80 0.07
CA PRO A 508 -6.42 -50.75 0.79
C PRO A 508 -4.92 -50.47 0.61
N VAL A 509 -4.52 -49.98 -0.57
CA VAL A 509 -3.13 -49.54 -0.81
C VAL A 509 -2.75 -48.35 0.07
N HIS A 510 -3.64 -47.37 0.27
CA HIS A 510 -3.39 -46.22 1.15
C HIS A 510 -3.31 -46.68 2.61
N GLU A 511 -4.22 -47.55 3.06
CA GLU A 511 -4.22 -48.10 4.42
C GLU A 511 -2.91 -48.81 4.73
N ASN A 512 -2.47 -49.70 3.84
CA ASN A 512 -1.21 -50.43 3.98
C ASN A 512 0.00 -49.48 4.08
N LEU A 513 0.03 -48.42 3.27
CA LEU A 513 1.10 -47.42 3.31
C LEU A 513 1.06 -46.60 4.61
N ILE A 514 -0.13 -46.20 5.07
CA ILE A 514 -0.32 -45.46 6.32
C ILE A 514 0.08 -46.31 7.54
N HIS A 515 -0.25 -47.61 7.53
CA HIS A 515 0.17 -48.54 8.58
C HIS A 515 1.69 -48.67 8.69
N ARG A 516 2.41 -48.62 7.56
CA ARG A 516 3.88 -48.71 7.52
C ARG A 516 4.59 -47.41 7.88
N ALA A 517 4.09 -46.27 7.39
CA ALA A 517 4.77 -44.99 7.53
C ALA A 517 4.73 -44.43 8.96
N SER A 518 5.85 -43.89 9.45
CA SER A 518 5.91 -43.24 10.76
C SER A 518 5.47 -41.77 10.69
N CYS A 519 5.63 -41.13 9.53
CA CYS A 519 5.16 -39.78 9.25
C CYS A 519 4.44 -39.74 7.90
N ILE A 520 3.35 -38.99 7.86
CA ILE A 520 2.52 -38.80 6.67
C ILE A 520 2.46 -37.31 6.36
N ILE A 521 2.78 -36.93 5.12
CA ILE A 521 2.55 -35.60 4.56
C ILE A 521 1.38 -35.70 3.59
N ILE A 522 0.31 -34.97 3.85
CA ILE A 522 -0.83 -34.83 2.93
C ILE A 522 -0.79 -33.44 2.32
N VAL A 523 -0.71 -33.36 1.00
CA VAL A 523 -0.83 -32.10 0.26
C VAL A 523 -2.29 -31.90 -0.11
N THR A 524 -2.84 -30.70 0.08
CA THR A 524 -4.19 -30.33 -0.36
C THR A 524 -4.17 -29.09 -1.24
N ALA A 525 -5.07 -29.06 -2.23
CA ALA A 525 -5.28 -27.91 -3.09
C ALA A 525 -6.77 -27.62 -3.18
N ASP A 526 -7.19 -26.56 -2.50
CA ASP A 526 -8.58 -26.12 -2.40
C ASP A 526 -9.52 -27.24 -1.92
N ALA A 527 -9.20 -27.86 -0.79
CA ALA A 527 -10.01 -28.93 -0.18
C ALA A 527 -11.44 -28.48 0.15
N ASN A 528 -11.66 -27.18 0.41
CA ASN A 528 -13.01 -26.60 0.58
C ASN A 528 -13.85 -26.68 -0.70
N ARG A 529 -13.21 -26.65 -1.88
CA ARG A 529 -13.86 -26.88 -3.18
C ARG A 529 -13.93 -28.36 -3.51
N ASN A 530 -12.86 -29.07 -3.22
CA ASN A 530 -12.68 -30.48 -3.52
C ASN A 530 -12.97 -31.32 -2.28
N LEU A 531 -14.25 -31.47 -1.92
CA LEU A 531 -14.69 -32.12 -0.68
C LEU A 531 -14.09 -33.53 -0.48
N TYR A 532 -13.75 -34.23 -1.56
CA TYR A 532 -13.06 -35.52 -1.45
C TYR A 532 -11.67 -35.41 -0.80
N GLN A 533 -10.94 -34.30 -1.00
CA GLN A 533 -9.66 -34.05 -0.35
C GLN A 533 -9.86 -33.80 1.15
N ALA A 534 -10.92 -33.06 1.50
CA ALA A 534 -11.29 -32.82 2.89
C ALA A 534 -11.63 -34.14 3.61
N GLY A 535 -12.49 -34.96 2.99
CA GLY A 535 -12.87 -36.27 3.50
C GLY A 535 -11.69 -37.23 3.61
N PHE A 536 -10.84 -37.30 2.58
CA PHE A 536 -9.63 -38.13 2.59
C PHE A 536 -8.68 -37.74 3.72
N THR A 537 -8.37 -36.44 3.86
CA THR A 537 -7.45 -35.93 4.88
C THR A 537 -7.96 -36.22 6.29
N LYS A 538 -9.26 -35.99 6.55
CA LYS A 538 -9.88 -36.28 7.85
C LYS A 538 -9.87 -37.77 8.17
N HIS A 539 -10.12 -38.63 7.18
CA HIS A 539 -10.04 -40.08 7.35
C HIS A 539 -8.61 -40.50 7.74
N VAL A 540 -7.59 -40.03 7.01
CA VAL A 540 -6.19 -40.35 7.35
C VAL A 540 -5.80 -39.80 8.74
N ALA A 541 -6.27 -38.60 9.11
CA ALA A 541 -6.05 -38.04 10.44
C ALA A 541 -6.65 -38.90 11.55
N MET A 542 -7.88 -39.39 11.36
CA MET A 542 -8.54 -40.32 12.27
C MET A 542 -7.76 -41.64 12.39
N MET A 543 -7.30 -42.22 11.26
CA MET A 543 -6.47 -43.42 11.28
C MET A 543 -5.16 -43.20 12.05
N CYS A 544 -4.47 -42.08 11.80
CA CYS A 544 -3.24 -41.76 12.53
C CYS A 544 -3.49 -41.63 14.03
N SER A 545 -4.61 -41.02 14.43
CA SER A 545 -5.01 -40.91 15.85
C SER A 545 -5.30 -42.27 16.48
N MET A 546 -6.01 -43.17 15.78
CA MET A 546 -6.30 -44.53 16.27
C MET A 546 -5.03 -45.35 16.41
N LEU A 547 -4.13 -45.28 15.44
CA LEU A 547 -2.85 -46.01 15.46
C LEU A 547 -1.93 -45.48 16.57
N ARG A 548 -1.91 -44.16 16.82
CA ARG A 548 -1.25 -43.59 18.00
C ARG A 548 -1.81 -44.12 19.31
N ALA A 549 -3.13 -44.20 19.43
CA ALA A 549 -3.78 -44.76 20.62
C ALA A 549 -3.43 -46.24 20.83
N SER A 550 -3.13 -46.99 19.76
CA SER A 550 -2.63 -48.36 19.82
C SER A 550 -1.11 -48.49 20.09
N GLY A 551 -0.41 -47.38 20.36
CA GLY A 551 1.02 -47.35 20.66
C GLY A 551 1.95 -47.23 19.46
N GLN A 552 1.42 -47.04 18.24
CA GLN A 552 2.26 -46.82 17.05
C GLN A 552 2.70 -45.37 16.93
N LYS A 553 3.97 -45.12 16.57
CA LYS A 553 4.45 -43.78 16.21
C LYS A 553 3.81 -43.35 14.89
N LYS A 554 2.93 -42.33 14.92
CA LYS A 554 2.36 -41.70 13.73
C LYS A 554 2.36 -40.19 13.87
N SER A 555 2.98 -39.50 12.93
CA SER A 555 2.90 -38.04 12.78
C SER A 555 2.17 -37.68 11.50
N LEU A 556 1.37 -36.63 11.54
CA LEU A 556 0.61 -36.15 10.38
C LEU A 556 0.85 -34.66 10.17
N LEU A 557 1.32 -34.33 8.97
CA LEU A 557 1.51 -32.98 8.50
C LEU A 557 0.62 -32.74 7.27
N VAL A 558 -0.15 -31.65 7.30
CA VAL A 558 -0.99 -31.25 6.17
C VAL A 558 -0.43 -29.97 5.55
N VAL A 559 -0.22 -29.97 4.24
CA VAL A 559 0.26 -28.82 3.46
C VAL A 559 -0.85 -28.35 2.53
N ALA A 560 -1.41 -27.18 2.78
CA ALA A 560 -2.28 -26.52 1.83
C ALA A 560 -1.46 -25.69 0.84
N VAL A 561 -1.50 -26.09 -0.43
CA VAL A 561 -0.68 -25.48 -1.49
C VAL A 561 -1.41 -24.43 -2.32
N SER A 562 -2.68 -24.18 -2.01
CA SER A 562 -3.49 -23.12 -2.60
C SER A 562 -4.23 -22.39 -1.47
N SER A 563 -5.54 -22.59 -1.34
CA SER A 563 -6.34 -22.01 -0.26
C SER A 563 -5.78 -22.34 1.14
N PRO A 564 -5.39 -21.33 1.94
CA PRO A 564 -4.96 -21.56 3.32
C PRO A 564 -6.13 -21.91 4.25
N TYR A 565 -7.36 -21.86 3.74
CA TYR A 565 -8.58 -22.07 4.53
C TYR A 565 -9.03 -23.53 4.57
N ASP A 566 -8.33 -24.45 3.87
CA ASP A 566 -8.67 -25.88 3.80
C ASP A 566 -8.87 -26.51 5.19
N PHE A 567 -7.96 -26.20 6.12
CA PHE A 567 -8.03 -26.68 7.51
C PHE A 567 -7.67 -25.60 8.54
N ALA A 568 -7.69 -24.31 8.17
CA ALA A 568 -7.32 -23.21 9.07
C ALA A 568 -8.07 -23.27 10.41
N MET A 569 -9.37 -23.56 10.36
CA MET A 569 -10.25 -23.61 11.55
C MET A 569 -10.37 -25.02 12.16
N ASP A 570 -9.91 -26.06 11.47
CA ASP A 570 -10.02 -27.45 11.94
C ASP A 570 -8.85 -27.83 12.85
N LYS A 571 -9.09 -27.77 14.17
CA LYS A 571 -8.06 -28.06 15.19
C LYS A 571 -7.67 -29.55 15.28
N SER A 572 -8.39 -30.45 14.61
CA SER A 572 -8.06 -31.89 14.63
C SER A 572 -6.76 -32.22 13.89
N ILE A 573 -6.34 -31.37 12.97
CA ILE A 573 -5.09 -31.49 12.23
C ILE A 573 -3.97 -30.81 13.04
N GLY A 574 -3.03 -31.55 13.62
CA GLY A 574 -2.03 -31.01 14.57
C GLY A 574 -0.96 -30.10 13.96
N THR A 575 -0.47 -30.42 12.76
CA THR A 575 0.54 -29.63 12.04
C THR A 575 0.02 -29.26 10.66
N TYR A 576 -0.03 -27.95 10.37
CA TYR A 576 -0.63 -27.38 9.16
C TYR A 576 0.21 -26.23 8.60
N ILE A 577 0.58 -26.34 7.32
CA ILE A 577 1.46 -25.42 6.59
C ILE A 577 0.75 -24.92 5.34
N CYS A 578 0.96 -23.65 5.00
CA CYS A 578 0.43 -23.03 3.80
C CYS A 578 1.58 -22.53 2.91
N THR A 579 1.52 -22.85 1.62
CA THR A 579 2.49 -22.35 0.62
C THR A 579 1.89 -21.33 -0.35
N PHE A 580 0.55 -21.19 -0.38
CA PHE A 580 -0.22 -20.25 -1.23
C PHE A 580 -0.01 -20.40 -2.75
N ASP A 581 0.78 -21.39 -3.14
CA ASP A 581 1.18 -21.69 -4.50
C ASP A 581 1.73 -23.13 -4.56
N PHE A 582 1.53 -23.81 -5.68
CA PHE A 582 2.01 -25.18 -5.94
C PHE A 582 2.98 -25.24 -7.11
N THR A 583 3.67 -24.14 -7.42
CA THR A 583 4.79 -24.09 -8.37
C THR A 583 6.01 -24.84 -7.84
N GLU A 584 6.95 -25.18 -8.74
CA GLU A 584 8.20 -25.86 -8.36
C GLU A 584 9.01 -25.06 -7.32
N MET A 585 9.03 -23.72 -7.45
CA MET A 585 9.71 -22.84 -6.50
C MET A 585 9.06 -22.86 -5.10
N ALA A 586 7.72 -22.89 -5.02
CA ALA A 586 7.00 -23.03 -3.76
C ALA A 586 7.30 -24.38 -3.09
N MET A 587 7.30 -25.46 -3.88
CA MET A 587 7.61 -26.81 -3.38
C MET A 587 9.08 -26.94 -2.96
N ALA A 588 10.01 -26.30 -3.67
CA ALA A 588 11.41 -26.25 -3.28
C ALA A 588 11.60 -25.51 -1.94
N ALA A 589 10.95 -24.34 -1.76
CA ALA A 589 10.94 -23.63 -0.48
C ALA A 589 10.34 -24.47 0.65
N LEU A 590 9.27 -25.22 0.37
CA LEU A 590 8.69 -26.15 1.34
C LEU A 590 9.65 -27.27 1.75
N VAL A 591 10.39 -27.88 0.81
CA VAL A 591 11.41 -28.90 1.15
C VAL A 591 12.44 -28.31 2.10
N ARG A 592 12.94 -27.11 1.81
CA ARG A 592 13.91 -26.40 2.66
C ARG A 592 13.37 -26.13 4.07
N VAL A 593 12.10 -25.74 4.20
CA VAL A 593 11.42 -25.59 5.51
C VAL A 593 11.28 -26.93 6.24
N LEU A 594 10.87 -27.99 5.53
CA LEU A 594 10.69 -29.32 6.12
C LEU A 594 11.99 -29.91 6.66
N PHE A 595 13.14 -29.56 6.08
CA PHE A 595 14.46 -30.06 6.51
C PHE A 595 15.30 -29.06 7.32
N GLY A 596 14.75 -27.88 7.63
CA GLY A 596 15.35 -26.94 8.59
C GLY A 596 16.38 -25.98 7.99
N ASP A 597 16.44 -25.81 6.67
CA ASP A 597 17.38 -24.87 6.02
C ASP A 597 17.12 -23.41 6.45
N PHE A 598 15.86 -23.07 6.73
CA PHE A 598 15.47 -21.79 7.32
C PHE A 598 14.15 -21.91 8.09
N ALA A 599 13.93 -20.96 9.02
CA ALA A 599 12.68 -20.86 9.76
C ALA A 599 11.63 -20.06 8.96
N PRO A 600 10.43 -20.61 8.70
CA PRO A 600 9.38 -19.94 7.95
C PRO A 600 8.87 -18.70 8.71
N ARG A 601 8.67 -17.59 7.99
CA ARG A 601 8.27 -16.29 8.56
C ARG A 601 6.89 -15.80 8.11
N GLY A 602 6.29 -16.49 7.15
CA GLY A 602 5.00 -16.12 6.60
C GLY A 602 3.91 -16.11 7.65
N THR A 603 2.97 -15.20 7.49
CA THR A 603 1.76 -15.11 8.31
C THR A 603 0.55 -14.98 7.41
N LEU A 604 -0.52 -15.71 7.68
CA LEU A 604 -1.76 -15.64 6.90
C LEU A 604 -2.23 -14.18 6.80
N PRO A 605 -2.35 -13.58 5.60
CA PRO A 605 -2.76 -12.19 5.46
C PRO A 605 -4.21 -11.97 5.93
N GLY A 606 -4.55 -10.73 6.22
CA GLY A 606 -5.90 -10.30 6.52
C GLY A 606 -6.30 -10.40 7.99
N THR A 607 -7.56 -10.68 8.27
CA THR A 607 -8.16 -10.71 9.60
C THR A 607 -7.52 -11.77 10.50
N LEU A 608 -7.07 -12.89 9.94
CA LEU A 608 -6.40 -13.96 10.70
C LEU A 608 -4.96 -13.60 11.10
N ARG A 609 -4.25 -12.73 10.34
CA ARG A 609 -3.00 -12.07 10.81
C ARG A 609 -3.25 -11.30 12.11
N LYS A 610 -4.39 -10.62 12.15
CA LYS A 610 -4.87 -9.85 13.30
C LYS A 610 -5.47 -10.75 14.40
N SER A 611 -5.68 -12.05 14.15
CA SER A 611 -6.25 -13.01 15.13
C SER A 611 -5.20 -13.69 16.02
N LYS A 612 -3.98 -13.97 15.52
CA LYS A 612 -2.82 -14.34 16.41
C LYS A 612 -2.39 -13.18 17.30
N LYS A 613 -2.78 -11.95 16.95
CA LYS A 613 -2.79 -10.75 17.79
C LYS A 613 -4.24 -10.37 18.15
N VAL A 614 -4.99 -11.28 18.80
CA VAL A 614 -6.39 -11.06 19.24
C VAL A 614 -6.64 -9.57 19.50
N LEU A 615 -7.51 -9.02 18.67
CA LEU A 615 -8.06 -7.67 18.71
C LEU A 615 -7.17 -6.61 19.35
N LYS A 616 -6.54 -5.82 18.49
CA LYS A 616 -6.99 -4.42 18.47
C LYS A 616 -7.48 -4.12 17.07
N SER A 617 -8.79 -4.27 16.87
CA SER A 617 -9.48 -3.35 15.97
C SER A 617 -8.95 -1.95 16.27
N ARG A 618 -8.80 -1.10 15.26
CA ARG A 618 -8.47 0.31 15.52
C ARG A 618 -9.66 0.89 16.29
N GLN A 619 -9.60 0.78 17.62
CA GLN A 619 -10.66 1.25 18.49
C GLN A 619 -10.66 2.77 18.39
N HIS A 620 -11.77 3.31 17.92
CA HIS A 620 -12.06 4.73 18.11
C HIS A 620 -12.38 4.94 19.59
N TRP A 621 -11.35 5.24 20.37
CA TRP A 621 -11.52 5.61 21.76
C TRP A 621 -12.36 6.88 21.86
N LEU A 622 -13.34 6.87 22.75
CA LEU A 622 -14.08 8.07 23.12
C LEU A 622 -13.09 9.06 23.75
N VAL A 623 -12.97 10.22 23.10
CA VAL A 623 -12.17 11.34 23.60
C VAL A 623 -13.11 12.38 24.18
N GLU A 624 -12.95 12.66 25.47
CA GLU A 624 -13.74 13.65 26.19
C GLU A 624 -12.92 14.92 26.45
N PRO A 625 -13.55 16.10 26.59
CA PRO A 625 -12.91 17.25 27.17
C PRO A 625 -12.40 16.93 28.58
N TYR A 626 -11.18 17.38 28.90
CA TYR A 626 -10.62 17.31 30.23
C TYR A 626 -11.40 18.20 31.19
N ASN A 627 -11.66 17.70 32.40
CA ASN A 627 -12.23 18.47 33.50
C ASN A 627 -11.37 18.25 34.74
N ARG A 628 -10.89 19.32 35.36
CA ARG A 628 -9.98 19.26 36.52
C ARG A 628 -10.54 18.45 37.69
N ASP A 629 -11.77 18.73 38.10
CA ASP A 629 -12.38 18.09 39.27
C ASP A 629 -12.58 16.59 39.06
N ARG A 630 -12.89 16.20 37.82
CA ARG A 630 -13.11 14.81 37.42
C ARG A 630 -11.80 14.04 37.14
N ASP A 631 -10.88 14.65 36.41
CA ASP A 631 -9.77 13.96 35.73
C ASP A 631 -8.40 14.29 36.35
N GLY A 632 -8.29 15.32 37.21
CA GLY A 632 -7.02 15.83 37.74
C GLY A 632 -6.18 14.76 38.43
N ARG A 633 -6.77 14.02 39.37
CA ARG A 633 -6.07 12.92 40.07
C ARG A 633 -5.62 11.82 39.10
N GLY A 634 -6.47 11.47 38.14
CA GLY A 634 -6.15 10.46 37.13
C GLY A 634 -5.02 10.90 36.19
N LEU A 635 -4.88 12.21 35.95
CA LEU A 635 -3.77 12.77 35.20
C LEU A 635 -2.47 12.72 36.01
N ASP A 636 -2.49 13.04 37.30
CA ASP A 636 -1.34 12.90 38.19
C ASP A 636 -0.84 11.44 38.23
N ASP A 637 -1.74 10.46 38.34
CA ASP A 637 -1.41 9.03 38.33
C ASP A 637 -0.78 8.59 36.99
N LEU A 638 -1.34 9.07 35.87
CA LEU A 638 -0.81 8.81 34.53
C LEU A 638 0.60 9.40 34.36
N LEU A 639 0.82 10.64 34.78
CA LEU A 639 2.12 11.31 34.72
C LEU A 639 3.16 10.60 35.59
N GLN A 640 2.77 10.14 36.78
CA GLN A 640 3.67 9.36 37.63
C GLN A 640 4.06 8.02 36.98
N THR A 641 3.10 7.36 36.33
CA THR A 641 3.36 6.12 35.58
C THR A 641 4.34 6.36 34.43
N LEU A 642 4.17 7.45 33.70
CA LEU A 642 5.06 7.85 32.61
C LEU A 642 6.44 8.22 33.11
N ALA A 643 6.55 8.93 34.22
CA ALA A 643 7.82 9.31 34.82
C ALA A 643 8.65 8.09 35.24
N ARG A 644 8.01 7.01 35.72
CA ARG A 644 8.67 5.73 36.05
C ARG A 644 9.15 4.98 34.80
N ALA A 645 8.49 5.19 33.65
CA ALA A 645 8.80 4.51 32.40
C ALA A 645 9.73 5.33 31.46
N SER A 646 10.07 6.56 31.83
CA SER A 646 10.82 7.49 30.97
C SER A 646 12.33 7.37 31.15
N ALA A 647 13.08 7.74 30.12
CA ALA A 647 14.54 7.78 30.17
C ALA A 647 15.07 8.83 31.18
N PRO A 648 16.32 8.70 31.67
CA PRO A 648 16.87 9.57 32.72
C PRO A 648 16.89 11.07 32.36
N ASN A 649 16.92 11.44 31.09
CA ASN A 649 16.89 12.83 30.62
C ASN A 649 15.50 13.50 30.74
N TYR A 650 14.43 12.74 31.01
CA TYR A 650 13.07 13.26 31.23
C TYR A 650 12.64 13.25 32.70
N GLN A 651 13.59 13.33 33.63
CA GLN A 651 13.30 13.33 35.08
C GLN A 651 12.26 14.39 35.50
N PHE A 652 12.13 15.50 34.77
CA PHE A 652 11.13 16.55 35.03
C PHE A 652 9.68 16.06 35.02
N LEU A 653 9.39 14.94 34.36
CA LEU A 653 8.07 14.31 34.41
C LEU A 653 7.70 13.84 35.82
N GLN A 654 8.66 13.53 36.69
CA GLN A 654 8.40 13.13 38.08
C GLN A 654 7.76 14.23 38.94
N LYS A 655 7.90 15.48 38.50
CA LYS A 655 7.39 16.67 39.20
C LYS A 655 6.36 17.44 38.36
N THR A 656 6.06 16.95 37.16
CA THR A 656 4.97 17.45 36.31
C THR A 656 3.65 16.91 36.85
N GLY A 657 2.71 17.80 37.15
CA GLY A 657 1.37 17.44 37.63
C GLY A 657 0.28 17.96 36.70
N ALA A 658 -0.98 17.64 37.01
CA ALA A 658 -2.12 18.13 36.26
C ALA A 658 -2.16 19.68 36.19
N ASN A 659 -1.83 20.34 37.30
CA ASN A 659 -1.76 21.80 37.40
C ASN A 659 -0.74 22.47 36.46
N THR A 660 0.26 21.72 35.97
CA THR A 660 1.25 22.23 35.01
C THR A 660 0.59 22.63 33.69
N PHE A 661 -0.52 22.00 33.31
CA PHE A 661 -1.18 22.24 32.03
C PHE A 661 -2.26 23.33 32.10
N GLU A 662 -2.63 23.79 33.29
CA GLU A 662 -3.68 24.79 33.52
C GLU A 662 -3.07 26.17 33.80
N LEU A 663 -2.88 26.99 32.75
CA LEU A 663 -2.36 28.35 32.87
C LEU A 663 -3.37 29.30 33.49
N SER A 664 -4.67 29.06 33.29
CA SER A 664 -5.75 29.97 33.72
C SER A 664 -5.52 31.42 33.24
N ASN A 665 -4.94 31.59 32.05
CA ASN A 665 -4.65 32.90 31.47
C ASN A 665 -5.73 33.29 30.44
N PRO A 666 -6.43 34.43 30.59
CA PRO A 666 -7.48 34.83 29.65
C PRO A 666 -6.99 35.08 28.21
N ASN A 667 -5.69 35.29 27.99
CA ASN A 667 -5.11 35.50 26.67
C ASN A 667 -4.71 34.20 25.96
N ILE A 668 -4.65 33.09 26.70
CA ILE A 668 -4.28 31.76 26.18
C ILE A 668 -5.46 30.85 26.43
N GLY A 669 -6.20 30.54 25.37
CA GLY A 669 -7.32 29.63 25.51
C GLY A 669 -6.87 28.19 25.62
N GLU A 670 -7.59 27.38 26.39
CA GLU A 670 -7.23 26.00 26.74
C GLU A 670 -8.37 25.06 26.35
N ALA A 671 -8.04 23.93 25.70
CA ALA A 671 -9.02 22.89 25.39
C ALA A 671 -8.35 21.52 25.43
N HIS A 672 -8.21 20.95 26.63
CA HIS A 672 -7.50 19.70 26.80
C HIS A 672 -8.45 18.50 26.66
N PHE A 673 -7.89 17.33 26.35
CA PHE A 673 -8.65 16.12 26.07
C PHE A 673 -8.10 14.91 26.80
N VAL A 674 -9.00 13.98 27.16
CA VAL A 674 -8.66 12.73 27.84
C VAL A 674 -9.31 11.52 27.19
N VAL A 675 -8.67 10.37 27.37
CA VAL A 675 -9.29 9.06 27.21
C VAL A 675 -9.29 8.38 28.58
N ARG A 676 -10.48 8.02 29.06
CA ARG A 676 -10.72 7.51 30.41
C ARG A 676 -11.45 6.17 30.35
N ASN A 677 -11.20 5.31 31.34
CA ASN A 677 -12.05 4.16 31.61
C ASN A 677 -13.29 4.60 32.39
N SER A 678 -14.47 4.44 31.80
CA SER A 678 -15.74 4.84 32.43
C SER A 678 -16.02 4.16 33.77
N SER A 679 -15.51 2.94 33.99
CA SER A 679 -15.76 2.16 35.21
C SER A 679 -14.76 2.46 36.33
N THR A 680 -13.47 2.60 36.01
CA THR A 680 -12.41 2.79 37.02
C THR A 680 -11.98 4.24 37.19
N GLN A 681 -12.46 5.15 36.32
CA GLN A 681 -12.03 6.55 36.23
C GLN A 681 -10.53 6.74 35.90
N ALA A 682 -9.79 5.67 35.61
CA ALA A 682 -8.38 5.76 35.26
C ALA A 682 -8.19 6.40 33.87
N LEU A 683 -7.26 7.34 33.75
CA LEU A 683 -6.89 7.93 32.46
C LEU A 683 -5.90 7.02 31.72
N TYR A 684 -6.19 6.72 30.47
CA TYR A 684 -5.28 5.99 29.58
C TYR A 684 -4.53 6.92 28.63
N GLY A 685 -4.98 8.16 28.48
CA GLY A 685 -4.23 9.19 27.77
C GLY A 685 -4.78 10.60 28.00
N PHE A 686 -3.91 11.58 27.78
CA PHE A 686 -4.18 13.00 27.95
C PHE A 686 -3.52 13.80 26.83
N CYS A 687 -4.16 14.88 26.39
CA CYS A 687 -3.66 15.77 25.36
C CYS A 687 -3.91 17.22 25.76
N ALA A 688 -2.84 18.00 25.89
CA ALA A 688 -2.89 19.42 26.16
C ALA A 688 -2.90 20.21 24.85
N THR A 689 -3.87 21.12 24.70
CA THR A 689 -3.98 22.01 23.55
C THR A 689 -4.28 23.44 24.00
N TYR A 690 -3.69 24.39 23.28
CA TYR A 690 -3.75 25.81 23.58
C TYR A 690 -4.03 26.60 22.29
N TYR A 691 -4.60 27.78 22.42
CA TYR A 691 -4.84 28.67 21.29
C TYR A 691 -4.51 30.10 21.69
N THR A 692 -3.59 30.69 20.92
CA THR A 692 -3.14 32.07 21.05
C THR A 692 -3.50 32.83 19.77
N LYS A 693 -3.22 34.15 19.71
CA LYS A 693 -3.56 34.99 18.55
C LYS A 693 -2.96 34.44 17.25
N GLY A 694 -3.78 33.74 16.45
CA GLY A 694 -3.39 33.21 15.14
C GLY A 694 -2.82 31.78 15.15
N THR A 695 -2.62 31.15 16.30
CA THR A 695 -1.90 29.86 16.40
C THR A 695 -2.63 28.87 17.28
N GLY A 696 -2.91 27.68 16.74
CA GLY A 696 -3.37 26.52 17.51
C GLY A 696 -2.18 25.65 17.89
N ILE A 697 -2.06 25.28 19.15
CA ILE A 697 -0.86 24.64 19.69
C ILE A 697 -1.22 23.29 20.31
N LEU A 698 -0.52 22.25 19.87
CA LEU A 698 -0.50 20.94 20.52
C LEU A 698 0.68 20.89 21.49
N GLY A 699 0.41 21.14 22.78
CA GLY A 699 1.44 21.27 23.81
C GLY A 699 2.03 19.95 24.29
N ALA A 700 1.19 18.93 24.50
CA ALA A 700 1.66 17.61 24.93
C ALA A 700 0.64 16.50 24.61
N ILE A 701 1.13 15.28 24.34
CA ILE A 701 0.32 14.06 24.25
C ILE A 701 0.95 12.98 25.12
N PHE A 702 0.14 12.40 26.00
CA PHE A 702 0.54 11.34 26.91
C PHE A 702 -0.37 10.12 26.74
N VAL A 703 0.23 8.93 26.75
CA VAL A 703 -0.48 7.66 26.67
C VAL A 703 0.18 6.68 27.63
N ASP A 704 -0.63 6.05 28.48
CA ASP A 704 -0.21 5.00 29.41
C ASP A 704 0.65 3.96 28.66
N PRO A 705 1.90 3.70 29.11
CA PRO A 705 2.79 2.73 28.47
C PRO A 705 2.16 1.36 28.21
N ALA A 706 1.36 0.84 29.16
CA ALA A 706 0.69 -0.45 29.02
C ALA A 706 -0.47 -0.43 28.02
N LYS A 707 -0.94 0.77 27.64
CA LYS A 707 -2.01 1.02 26.68
C LYS A 707 -1.52 1.70 25.39
N ARG A 708 -0.21 1.68 25.10
CA ARG A 708 0.31 2.05 23.78
C ARG A 708 -0.05 1.00 22.73
N ASN A 709 0.02 1.37 21.46
CA ASN A 709 -0.36 0.52 20.30
C ASN A 709 -1.84 0.12 20.25
N VAL A 710 -2.72 0.94 20.84
CA VAL A 710 -4.19 0.69 20.88
C VAL A 710 -5.00 1.83 20.25
N SER A 711 -4.34 2.74 19.56
CA SER A 711 -4.92 3.95 18.92
C SER A 711 -5.36 5.09 19.85
N ILE A 712 -5.13 5.03 21.16
CA ILE A 712 -5.43 6.14 22.10
C ILE A 712 -4.77 7.45 21.68
N GLY A 713 -3.45 7.43 21.45
CA GLY A 713 -2.70 8.64 21.04
C GLY A 713 -3.21 9.22 19.72
N ARG A 714 -3.65 8.36 18.79
CA ARG A 714 -4.21 8.79 17.50
C ARG A 714 -5.60 9.41 17.66
N SER A 715 -6.45 8.82 18.50
CA SER A 715 -7.76 9.40 18.83
C SER A 715 -7.61 10.78 19.49
N LEU A 716 -6.72 10.91 20.48
CA LEU A 716 -6.42 12.17 21.15
C LEU A 716 -5.91 13.23 20.17
N HIS A 717 -4.90 12.90 19.38
CA HIS A 717 -4.33 13.80 18.38
C HIS A 717 -5.37 14.28 17.37
N ARG A 718 -6.21 13.39 16.85
CA ARG A 718 -7.25 13.75 15.87
C ARG A 718 -8.30 14.69 16.46
N ARG A 719 -8.76 14.41 17.68
CA ARG A 719 -9.74 15.25 18.39
C ARG A 719 -9.16 16.63 18.72
N ALA A 720 -7.89 16.65 19.14
CA ALA A 720 -7.13 17.86 19.42
C ALA A 720 -6.97 18.72 18.15
N LEU A 721 -6.49 18.13 17.07
CA LEU A 721 -6.25 18.84 15.81
C LEU A 721 -7.55 19.41 15.22
N ARG A 722 -8.65 18.64 15.23
CA ARG A 722 -9.98 19.16 14.83
C ARG A 722 -10.40 20.33 15.72
N GLY A 723 -10.18 20.23 17.03
CA GLY A 723 -10.48 21.30 17.98
C GLY A 723 -9.70 22.58 17.68
N LEU A 724 -8.41 22.45 17.37
CA LEU A 724 -7.53 23.58 17.03
C LEU A 724 -7.90 24.23 15.69
N ILE A 725 -8.17 23.42 14.65
CA ILE A 725 -8.52 23.92 13.30
C ILE A 725 -9.88 24.63 13.30
N GLN A 726 -10.84 24.15 14.10
CA GLN A 726 -12.18 24.73 14.14
C GLN A 726 -12.24 26.09 14.87
N GLN A 727 -11.18 26.49 15.59
CA GLN A 727 -11.14 27.80 16.24
C GLN A 727 -11.01 28.91 15.19
N ARG A 728 -11.89 29.90 15.28
CA ARG A 728 -11.87 31.05 14.36
C ARG A 728 -10.57 31.84 14.53
N GLY A 729 -9.91 32.14 13.41
CA GLY A 729 -8.71 32.97 13.38
C GLY A 729 -7.38 32.22 13.55
N VAL A 730 -7.40 30.88 13.64
CA VAL A 730 -6.17 30.08 13.61
C VAL A 730 -5.61 30.03 12.19
N MET A 731 -4.40 30.57 12.01
CA MET A 731 -3.68 30.65 10.74
C MET A 731 -2.51 29.65 10.66
N LYS A 732 -2.06 29.14 11.82
CA LYS A 732 -0.93 28.20 11.95
C LYS A 732 -1.22 27.17 13.03
N ILE A 733 -0.65 25.98 12.89
CA ILE A 733 -0.67 24.95 13.93
C ILE A 733 0.76 24.64 14.34
N GLN A 734 1.00 24.57 15.65
CA GLN A 734 2.31 24.35 16.23
C GLN A 734 2.31 23.09 17.09
N LEU A 735 3.41 22.35 17.04
CA LEU A 735 3.71 21.23 17.93
C LEU A 735 4.80 21.65 18.91
N GLY A 736 4.48 21.54 20.20
CA GLY A 736 5.31 22.07 21.26
C GLY A 736 4.99 23.52 21.58
N MET A 737 5.33 23.94 22.78
CA MET A 737 5.13 25.29 23.24
C MET A 737 6.09 25.61 24.37
N CYS A 738 6.26 26.91 24.61
CA CYS A 738 7.22 27.36 25.59
C CYS A 738 6.60 27.78 26.95
N PHE A 739 5.28 27.96 27.01
CA PHE A 739 4.56 28.27 28.25
C PHE A 739 3.14 27.66 28.26
N PRO A 740 2.93 26.49 28.92
CA PRO A 740 3.87 25.80 29.81
C PRO A 740 5.02 25.12 29.05
N GLY A 741 6.23 25.20 29.60
CA GLY A 741 7.46 24.68 29.01
C GLY A 741 7.73 23.22 29.36
N VAL A 742 6.75 22.33 29.17
CA VAL A 742 6.91 20.88 29.43
C VAL A 742 7.60 20.19 28.26
N PHE A 743 7.05 20.35 27.05
CA PHE A 743 7.65 19.90 25.80
C PHE A 743 7.72 21.09 24.85
N LEU A 744 8.93 21.55 24.57
CA LEU A 744 9.16 22.65 23.63
C LEU A 744 8.94 22.23 22.16
N GLY A 745 8.79 20.93 21.92
CA GLY A 745 8.66 20.31 20.60
C GLY A 745 8.78 18.79 20.69
N ILE A 746 9.04 18.12 19.57
CA ILE A 746 9.37 16.69 19.55
C ILE A 746 10.76 16.51 20.18
N PRO A 747 10.96 15.66 21.20
CA PRO A 747 12.28 15.46 21.78
C PRO A 747 13.28 14.91 20.75
N ALA A 748 14.47 15.49 20.68
CA ALA A 748 15.47 15.17 19.66
C ALA A 748 16.19 13.83 19.90
N ASP A 749 16.30 13.41 21.17
CA ASP A 749 16.99 12.18 21.58
C ASP A 749 16.12 10.92 21.46
N ASP A 750 14.82 11.06 21.15
CA ASP A 750 13.92 9.91 21.05
C ASP A 750 14.04 9.21 19.69
N SER A 751 13.91 7.89 19.74
CA SER A 751 13.98 6.95 18.61
C SER A 751 13.15 7.41 17.41
N ALA A 752 13.60 7.05 16.20
CA ALA A 752 12.95 7.35 14.91
C ALA A 752 11.43 7.10 14.85
N GLY A 753 10.86 6.36 15.80
CA GLY A 753 9.43 6.08 15.93
C GLY A 753 8.53 7.29 16.22
N LEU A 754 8.95 8.27 17.02
CA LEU A 754 8.10 9.43 17.38
C LEU A 754 7.96 10.42 16.22
N LYS A 755 9.07 10.74 15.55
CA LYS A 755 9.07 11.52 14.31
C LYS A 755 8.26 10.82 13.23
N ALA A 756 8.45 9.50 13.05
CA ALA A 756 7.63 8.71 12.12
C ALA A 756 6.13 8.74 12.48
N TRP A 757 5.78 8.77 13.76
CA TRP A 757 4.39 8.83 14.21
C TRP A 757 3.73 10.17 13.93
N PHE A 758 4.43 11.30 14.16
CA PHE A 758 3.91 12.62 13.81
C PHE A 758 3.84 12.83 12.29
N ALA A 759 4.85 12.38 11.54
CA ALA A 759 4.83 12.40 10.08
C ALA A 759 3.66 11.57 9.53
N GLY A 760 3.46 10.34 10.04
CA GLY A 760 2.33 9.47 9.69
C GLY A 760 0.96 9.94 10.23
N SER A 761 0.95 11.00 11.04
CA SER A 761 -0.25 11.70 11.51
C SER A 761 -0.50 13.03 10.77
N GLY A 762 0.30 13.34 9.75
CA GLY A 762 0.08 14.46 8.84
C GLY A 762 0.89 15.73 9.14
N TRP A 763 1.88 15.68 10.03
CA TRP A 763 2.79 16.81 10.25
C TRP A 763 3.92 16.82 9.22
N ASP A 764 4.25 17.99 8.69
CA ASP A 764 5.44 18.19 7.87
C ASP A 764 6.61 18.58 8.78
N LEU A 765 7.62 17.71 8.81
CA LEU A 765 8.79 17.80 9.70
C LEU A 765 10.05 18.33 8.99
N GLN A 766 9.93 18.90 7.78
CA GLN A 766 11.09 19.31 6.98
C GLN A 766 11.90 20.47 7.59
N PHE A 767 11.25 21.39 8.30
CA PHE A 767 11.87 22.62 8.80
C PHE A 767 11.65 22.80 10.32
N PRO A 768 12.25 21.94 11.16
CA PRO A 768 12.11 22.06 12.61
C PRO A 768 12.89 23.26 13.15
N LYS A 769 12.30 23.96 14.11
CA LYS A 769 13.03 24.93 14.94
C LYS A 769 13.54 24.22 16.18
N ARG A 770 14.85 24.09 16.30
CA ARG A 770 15.46 23.37 17.43
C ARG A 770 15.62 24.28 18.65
N LEU A 771 15.09 23.81 19.78
CA LEU A 771 15.06 24.48 21.08
C LEU A 771 15.76 23.61 22.12
N VAL A 772 16.60 24.22 22.94
CA VAL A 772 17.46 23.51 23.89
C VAL A 772 17.28 24.06 25.29
N ASN A 773 17.07 23.17 26.25
CA ASN A 773 17.22 23.46 27.67
C ASN A 773 18.66 23.15 28.07
N MET A 774 19.32 24.10 28.73
CA MET A 774 20.69 23.96 29.19
C MET A 774 20.79 24.17 30.69
N GLY A 775 21.89 23.76 31.31
CA GLY A 775 22.09 24.00 32.73
C GLY A 775 23.53 23.96 33.16
N ILE A 776 23.81 24.65 34.27
CA ILE A 776 25.07 24.56 35.00
C ILE A 776 24.84 23.63 36.19
N PRO A 777 25.51 22.47 36.24
CA PRO A 777 25.25 21.47 37.27
C PRO A 777 25.83 21.81 38.65
N GLU A 778 26.85 22.68 38.70
CA GLU A 778 27.44 23.16 39.96
C GLU A 778 27.72 24.66 39.85
N LEU A 779 26.82 25.48 40.40
CA LEU A 779 26.91 26.92 40.28
C LEU A 779 28.02 27.50 41.16
N ALA A 780 28.36 26.85 42.29
CA ALA A 780 29.36 27.33 43.24
C ALA A 780 30.76 27.46 42.58
N SER A 781 31.18 26.46 41.81
CA SER A 781 32.48 26.39 41.14
C SER A 781 32.54 27.19 39.82
N TRP A 782 31.40 27.65 39.32
CA TRP A 782 31.33 28.39 38.06
C TRP A 782 32.02 29.76 38.12
N SER A 783 32.75 30.12 37.07
CA SER A 783 33.30 31.46 36.87
C SER A 783 33.05 31.94 35.44
N ALA A 784 33.00 33.26 35.24
CA ALA A 784 32.76 33.83 33.92
C ALA A 784 33.95 33.54 32.99
N PRO A 785 33.73 33.18 31.72
CA PRO A 785 34.82 32.93 30.78
C PRO A 785 35.76 34.14 30.62
N GLU A 786 37.04 33.85 30.44
CA GLU A 786 38.07 34.87 30.23
C GLU A 786 37.76 35.69 28.96
N GLY A 787 37.89 37.02 29.04
CA GLY A 787 37.65 37.91 27.89
C GLY A 787 36.18 38.31 27.66
N LEU A 788 35.20 37.62 28.24
CA LEU A 788 33.77 37.92 28.00
C LEU A 788 33.38 39.32 28.52
N LEU A 789 33.78 39.67 29.75
CA LEU A 789 33.50 40.98 30.35
C LEU A 789 34.14 42.11 29.55
N GLN A 790 35.38 41.94 29.08
CA GLN A 790 36.06 42.91 28.23
C GLN A 790 35.34 43.07 26.88
N SER A 791 34.83 41.98 26.31
CA SER A 791 34.08 41.99 25.05
C SER A 791 32.75 42.74 25.18
N ILE A 792 32.02 42.49 26.27
CA ILE A 792 30.78 43.23 26.61
C ILE A 792 31.07 44.73 26.78
N GLN A 793 32.14 45.07 27.50
CA GLN A 793 32.53 46.46 27.72
C GLN A 793 32.93 47.17 26.43
N ARG A 794 33.68 46.51 25.54
CA ARG A 794 34.04 47.04 24.20
C ARG A 794 32.81 47.27 23.32
N ALA A 795 31.81 46.39 23.40
CA ALA A 795 30.54 46.56 22.69
C ALA A 795 29.64 47.65 23.30
N SER A 796 30.02 48.23 24.45
CA SER A 796 29.25 49.26 25.16
C SER A 796 27.81 48.84 25.49
N ILE A 797 27.63 47.55 25.80
CA ILE A 797 26.32 46.99 26.20
C ILE A 797 26.19 47.10 27.73
N SER A 798 25.10 47.71 28.19
CA SER A 798 24.78 47.81 29.62
C SER A 798 23.66 46.83 30.01
N PHE A 799 23.66 46.40 31.27
CA PHE A 799 22.66 45.47 31.80
C PHE A 799 22.06 46.01 33.09
N ASP A 800 20.74 45.94 33.24
CA ASP A 800 20.03 46.22 34.48
C ASP A 800 18.97 45.16 34.78
N LEU A 801 18.60 45.05 36.06
CA LEU A 801 17.55 44.16 36.54
C LEU A 801 16.36 45.01 36.95
N ILE A 802 15.19 44.70 36.42
CA ILE A 802 13.92 45.28 36.88
C ILE A 802 13.14 44.25 37.69
N LEU A 803 12.52 44.72 38.77
CA LEU A 803 11.65 43.94 39.65
C LEU A 803 10.27 44.61 39.62
N GLY A 804 9.26 43.91 39.11
CA GLY A 804 7.91 44.45 39.06
C GLY A 804 7.56 45.25 37.81
N PRO A 805 6.44 46.00 37.86
CA PRO A 805 5.86 46.66 36.69
C PRO A 805 6.62 47.91 36.24
N ASP A 806 7.58 48.40 37.01
CA ASP A 806 8.35 49.60 36.69
C ASP A 806 9.22 49.35 35.44
N ASN A 807 9.02 50.15 34.39
CA ASN A 807 9.58 49.97 33.05
C ASN A 807 9.12 48.70 32.30
N ALA A 808 8.08 48.02 32.77
CA ALA A 808 7.52 46.82 32.12
C ALA A 808 7.06 47.09 30.69
N GLU A 809 6.56 48.29 30.39
CA GLU A 809 6.10 48.65 29.04
C GLU A 809 7.20 48.51 27.99
N SER A 810 8.43 48.97 28.29
CA SER A 810 9.58 48.83 27.39
C SER A 810 9.91 47.37 27.09
N VAL A 811 9.88 46.52 28.12
CA VAL A 811 10.15 45.08 28.01
C VAL A 811 9.04 44.39 27.24
N LEU A 812 7.78 44.65 27.58
CA LEU A 812 6.63 44.03 26.92
C LEU A 812 6.55 44.46 25.44
N ASN A 813 6.89 45.70 25.10
CA ASN A 813 6.96 46.13 23.71
C ASN A 813 8.06 45.39 22.94
N HIS A 814 9.25 45.26 23.53
CA HIS A 814 10.35 44.46 22.96
C HIS A 814 9.96 43.00 22.76
N VAL A 815 9.38 42.37 23.78
CA VAL A 815 8.96 40.96 23.73
C VAL A 815 7.82 40.76 22.74
N GLY A 816 6.82 41.64 22.73
CA GLY A 816 5.68 41.56 21.81
C GLY A 816 6.08 41.74 20.35
N THR A 817 7.22 42.37 20.08
CA THR A 817 7.79 42.52 18.73
C THR A 817 8.58 41.29 18.29
N HIS A 818 9.23 40.56 19.21
CA HIS A 818 10.23 39.54 18.88
C HIS A 818 9.91 38.12 19.37
N ALA A 819 8.80 37.92 20.11
CA ALA A 819 8.43 36.63 20.69
C ALA A 819 6.99 36.24 20.35
N SER A 820 6.66 34.97 20.56
CA SER A 820 5.29 34.49 20.40
C SER A 820 4.37 34.97 21.54
N PRO A 821 3.04 35.02 21.31
CA PRO A 821 2.08 35.54 22.30
C PRO A 821 2.17 34.84 23.66
N GLU A 822 2.37 33.52 23.70
CA GLU A 822 2.50 32.78 24.95
C GLU A 822 3.75 33.18 25.74
N VAL A 823 4.83 33.58 25.06
CA VAL A 823 6.05 34.08 25.70
C VAL A 823 5.84 35.52 26.20
N PHE A 824 5.10 36.34 25.47
CA PHE A 824 4.68 37.65 25.94
C PHE A 824 3.88 37.55 27.25
N ASP A 825 2.94 36.61 27.32
CA ASP A 825 2.17 36.34 28.53
C ASP A 825 3.03 35.79 29.69
N LEU A 826 4.05 34.97 29.39
CA LEU A 826 5.05 34.54 30.38
C LEU A 826 5.84 35.72 30.97
N TYR A 827 6.26 36.68 30.15
CA TYR A 827 6.92 37.90 30.63
C TYR A 827 5.99 38.75 31.49
N LYS A 828 4.72 38.87 31.11
CA LYS A 828 3.71 39.57 31.91
C LYS A 828 3.52 38.91 33.27
N PHE A 829 3.45 37.58 33.31
CA PHE A 829 3.40 36.81 34.57
C PHE A 829 4.63 37.10 35.44
N ALA A 830 5.84 37.01 34.85
CA ALA A 830 7.09 37.23 35.58
C ALA A 830 7.20 38.65 36.15
N LEU A 831 6.74 39.67 35.42
CA LEU A 831 6.74 41.06 35.88
C LEU A 831 5.70 41.34 36.97
N GLN A 832 4.66 40.52 37.09
CA GLN A 832 3.68 40.60 38.19
C GLN A 832 4.19 39.90 39.46
N GLU A 833 5.02 38.86 39.31
CA GLU A 833 5.61 38.10 40.40
C GLU A 833 6.90 38.75 40.93
N THR A 834 6.72 39.83 41.69
CA THR A 834 7.82 40.69 42.19
C THR A 834 8.77 40.04 43.20
N LYS A 835 8.39 38.93 43.85
CA LYS A 835 9.18 38.36 44.95
C LYS A 835 10.22 37.37 44.46
N THR A 836 9.87 36.62 43.42
CA THR A 836 10.66 35.47 42.97
C THR A 836 11.08 35.57 41.51
N CYS A 837 10.58 36.56 40.77
CA CYS A 837 10.96 36.81 39.37
C CYS A 837 11.51 38.22 39.18
N GLY A 838 12.38 38.37 38.19
CA GLY A 838 12.87 39.64 37.69
C GLY A 838 13.22 39.55 36.22
N VAL A 839 13.36 40.69 35.55
CA VAL A 839 13.76 40.73 34.13
C VAL A 839 15.09 41.47 34.00
N VAL A 840 16.08 40.81 33.43
CA VAL A 840 17.34 41.46 33.04
C VAL A 840 17.18 42.01 31.62
N ARG A 841 17.58 43.26 31.42
CA ARG A 841 17.57 43.93 30.13
C ARG A 841 18.99 44.21 29.68
N ALA A 842 19.28 43.94 28.41
CA ALA A 842 20.49 44.37 27.74
C ALA A 842 20.18 45.63 26.92
N LYS A 843 20.97 46.69 27.08
CA LYS A 843 20.71 47.99 26.47
C LYS A 843 21.92 48.49 25.70
N SER A 844 21.66 49.13 24.57
CA SER A 844 22.68 49.81 23.77
C SER A 844 23.12 51.13 24.43
N PRO A 845 24.17 51.80 23.92
CA PRO A 845 24.57 53.12 24.40
C PRO A 845 23.49 54.20 24.29
N VAL A 846 22.50 54.00 23.42
CA VAL A 846 21.36 54.92 23.22
C VAL A 846 20.09 54.46 23.97
N ASP A 847 20.25 53.58 24.96
CA ASP A 847 19.20 53.03 25.85
C ASP A 847 18.11 52.21 25.12
N SER A 848 18.40 51.73 23.90
CA SER A 848 17.51 50.80 23.18
C SER A 848 17.70 49.37 23.67
N LEU A 849 16.61 48.61 23.81
CA LEU A 849 16.67 47.20 24.23
C LEU A 849 17.29 46.33 23.13
N LEU A 850 18.39 45.66 23.48
CA LEU A 850 19.09 44.69 22.65
C LEU A 850 18.65 43.25 22.95
N GLY A 851 18.13 43.00 24.16
CA GLY A 851 17.61 41.70 24.55
C GLY A 851 17.12 41.69 25.98
N THR A 852 16.31 40.70 26.32
CA THR A 852 15.76 40.51 27.67
C THR A 852 15.80 39.05 28.08
N VAL A 853 15.84 38.79 29.39
CA VAL A 853 15.68 37.44 29.94
C VAL A 853 14.99 37.50 31.30
N ILE A 854 14.15 36.51 31.60
CA ILE A 854 13.53 36.39 32.91
C ILE A 854 14.46 35.60 33.83
N ILE A 855 14.65 36.08 35.05
CA ILE A 855 15.36 35.37 36.12
C ILE A 855 14.33 34.93 37.15
N CYS A 856 14.37 33.66 37.54
CA CYS A 856 13.52 33.15 38.59
C CYS A 856 14.34 32.49 39.71
N SER A 857 14.04 32.89 40.94
CA SER A 857 14.63 32.29 42.13
C SER A 857 14.03 30.92 42.41
N PRO A 858 14.73 30.06 43.17
CA PRO A 858 14.16 28.82 43.68
C PRO A 858 12.82 29.06 44.38
N GLY A 859 11.81 28.25 44.08
CA GLY A 859 10.46 28.37 44.65
C GLY A 859 9.53 29.36 43.94
N SER A 860 9.95 29.96 42.82
CA SER A 860 9.08 30.75 41.95
C SER A 860 7.88 29.95 41.45
N PRO A 861 6.65 30.50 41.41
CA PRO A 861 5.46 29.86 40.84
C PRO A 861 5.64 29.34 39.40
N LEU A 862 6.60 29.89 38.65
CA LEU A 862 6.92 29.44 37.28
C LEU A 862 7.44 28.00 37.22
N HIS A 863 7.96 27.46 38.33
CA HIS A 863 8.38 26.07 38.42
C HIS A 863 7.24 25.06 38.14
N ASN A 864 5.98 25.46 38.33
CA ASN A 864 4.82 24.61 38.07
C ASN A 864 4.57 24.43 36.57
N TYR A 865 4.88 25.46 35.78
CA TYR A 865 4.65 25.51 34.33
C TYR A 865 5.88 25.14 33.52
N ILE A 866 7.07 25.21 34.12
CA ILE A 866 8.34 24.87 33.49
C ILE A 866 9.06 23.85 34.39
N PRO A 867 8.69 22.55 34.30
CA PRO A 867 9.19 21.53 35.23
C PRO A 867 10.70 21.30 35.17
N SER A 868 11.38 21.74 34.11
CA SER A 868 12.85 21.73 34.03
C SER A 868 13.52 22.61 35.10
N LEU A 869 12.78 23.55 35.70
CA LEU A 869 13.25 24.39 36.82
C LEU A 869 13.10 23.71 38.19
N GLN A 870 12.52 22.51 38.25
CA GLN A 870 12.30 21.80 39.51
C GLN A 870 13.49 20.90 39.85
N SER A 871 13.78 20.79 41.15
CA SER A 871 14.88 19.97 41.66
C SER A 871 14.47 18.52 41.89
N PHE A 872 15.34 17.58 41.50
CA PHE A 872 15.18 16.14 41.76
C PHE A 872 15.90 15.67 43.03
N ARG A 873 16.90 16.42 43.51
CA ARG A 873 17.75 16.05 44.65
C ARG A 873 17.56 16.94 45.89
N GLY A 874 16.53 17.79 45.91
CA GLY A 874 16.30 18.75 47.00
C GLY A 874 17.21 19.99 46.96
N GLU A 875 18.03 20.11 45.92
CA GLU A 875 18.89 21.28 45.65
C GLU A 875 18.08 22.50 45.19
N LEU A 876 18.57 23.71 45.45
CA LEU A 876 17.94 24.94 44.96
C LEU A 876 18.32 25.19 43.49
N VAL A 877 17.33 25.29 42.61
CA VAL A 877 17.52 25.54 41.18
C VAL A 877 17.05 26.95 40.85
N GLY A 878 17.94 27.77 40.30
CA GLY A 878 17.59 29.07 39.71
C GLY A 878 17.31 28.92 38.22
N GLY A 879 16.45 29.75 37.67
CA GLY A 879 16.14 29.75 36.25
C GLY A 879 16.54 31.03 35.54
N ILE A 880 16.95 30.88 34.29
CA ILE A 880 17.18 31.91 33.31
C ILE A 880 16.26 31.52 32.15
N ILE A 881 15.14 32.20 31.98
CA ILE A 881 14.07 31.71 31.10
C ILE A 881 13.65 32.72 30.04
N ALA A 882 13.18 32.18 28.91
CA ALA A 882 12.70 32.92 27.76
C ALA A 882 13.62 34.07 27.31
N PRO A 883 14.91 33.83 27.01
CA PRO A 883 15.79 34.87 26.46
C PRO A 883 15.25 35.36 25.10
N ILE A 884 14.96 36.66 24.99
CA ILE A 884 14.48 37.31 23.76
C ILE A 884 15.55 38.25 23.24
N VAL A 885 16.30 37.78 22.23
CA VAL A 885 17.38 38.52 21.58
C VAL A 885 17.10 38.56 20.07
N PRO A 886 16.92 39.74 19.45
CA PRO A 886 16.74 39.86 18.01
C PRO A 886 17.99 39.41 17.24
N SER A 887 17.79 38.85 16.05
CA SER A 887 18.87 38.42 15.16
C SER A 887 19.70 39.62 14.68
N THR A 888 20.82 39.86 15.36
CA THR A 888 21.78 40.94 15.07
C THR A 888 23.20 40.38 15.10
N ALA A 889 24.17 41.11 14.53
CA ALA A 889 25.58 40.72 14.56
C ALA A 889 26.14 40.54 15.98
N GLN A 890 25.49 41.13 17.00
CA GLN A 890 25.89 41.04 18.40
C GLN A 890 25.01 40.09 19.22
N ALA A 891 24.06 39.36 18.61
CA ALA A 891 23.08 38.54 19.32
C ALA A 891 23.72 37.51 20.26
N ALA A 892 24.79 36.84 19.82
CA ALA A 892 25.54 35.90 20.64
C ALA A 892 26.14 36.57 21.89
N LEU A 893 26.77 37.74 21.73
CA LEU A 893 27.38 38.48 22.84
C LEU A 893 26.32 39.02 23.82
N VAL A 894 25.19 39.51 23.31
CA VAL A 894 24.04 39.95 24.12
C VAL A 894 23.50 38.78 24.94
N LEU A 895 23.29 37.60 24.32
CA LEU A 895 22.81 36.41 25.01
C LEU A 895 23.80 35.93 26.08
N GLN A 896 25.10 35.90 25.79
CA GLN A 896 26.13 35.56 26.78
C GLN A 896 26.13 36.54 27.95
N GLY A 897 25.93 37.84 27.71
CA GLY A 897 25.78 38.85 28.74
C GLY A 897 24.53 38.66 29.60
N LEU A 898 23.38 38.39 28.98
CA LEU A 898 22.13 38.08 29.70
C LEU A 898 22.27 36.81 30.55
N ALA A 899 22.88 35.76 30.00
CA ALA A 899 23.16 34.52 30.72
C ALA A 899 24.13 34.74 31.89
N LEU A 900 25.19 35.52 31.69
CA LEU A 900 26.14 35.92 32.75
C LEU A 900 25.43 36.64 33.91
N MET A 901 24.56 37.60 33.59
CA MET A 901 23.78 38.31 34.60
C MET A 901 22.82 37.37 35.32
N GLY A 902 22.15 36.46 34.60
CA GLY A 902 21.28 35.46 35.20
C GLY A 902 22.01 34.50 36.13
N VAL A 903 23.20 34.03 35.75
CA VAL A 903 24.05 33.18 36.60
C VAL A 903 24.45 33.92 37.87
N ARG A 904 24.85 35.20 37.77
CA ARG A 904 25.17 36.03 38.95
C ARG A 904 23.98 36.20 39.88
N GLN A 905 22.78 36.43 39.34
CA GLN A 905 21.56 36.54 40.15
C GLN A 905 21.20 35.20 40.81
N ASN A 906 21.31 34.08 40.08
CA ASN A 906 21.07 32.76 40.66
C ASN A 906 22.09 32.40 41.75
N LYS A 907 23.35 32.84 41.63
CA LYS A 907 24.33 32.76 42.73
C LYS A 907 23.91 33.60 43.93
N ALA A 908 23.44 34.84 43.71
CA ALA A 908 22.94 35.70 44.79
C ALA A 908 21.73 35.10 45.52
N HIS A 909 20.86 34.39 44.78
CA HIS A 909 19.75 33.60 45.32
C HIS A 909 20.17 32.27 45.98
N LYS A 910 21.48 31.99 46.09
CA LYS A 910 22.04 30.77 46.67
C LYS A 910 21.57 29.48 45.97
N SER A 911 21.29 29.56 44.66
CA SER A 911 20.98 28.38 43.86
C SER A 911 22.22 27.50 43.72
N ALA A 912 22.05 26.19 43.92
CA ALA A 912 23.09 25.19 43.68
C ALA A 912 23.30 24.94 42.18
N ARG A 913 22.23 25.09 41.38
CA ARG A 913 22.20 24.87 39.93
C ARG A 913 21.50 26.03 39.24
N SER A 914 21.81 26.22 37.96
CA SER A 914 21.11 27.19 37.11
C SER A 914 20.62 26.50 35.84
N VAL A 915 19.35 26.68 35.49
CA VAL A 915 18.75 26.16 34.25
C VAL A 915 18.46 27.32 33.31
N LEU A 916 18.87 27.19 32.06
CA LEU A 916 18.57 28.11 30.97
C LEU A 916 17.52 27.46 30.05
N SER A 917 16.30 27.99 30.04
CA SER A 917 15.17 27.43 29.30
C SER A 917 14.41 28.52 28.54
N TRP A 918 14.53 28.65 27.22
CA TRP A 918 15.19 27.79 26.23
C TRP A 918 16.06 28.64 25.32
N VAL A 919 16.95 27.99 24.57
CA VAL A 919 17.83 28.64 23.58
C VAL A 919 17.61 28.01 22.21
N THR A 920 17.68 28.82 21.17
CA THR A 920 17.65 28.36 19.77
C THR A 920 19.01 27.81 19.33
N ASP A 921 19.02 26.81 18.44
CA ASP A 921 20.23 26.11 17.98
C ASP A 921 21.31 27.05 17.39
N GLU A 922 20.92 28.19 16.82
CA GLU A 922 21.87 29.19 16.28
C GLU A 922 22.69 29.92 17.35
N LEU A 923 22.27 29.88 18.62
CA LEU A 923 22.82 30.72 19.70
C LEU A 923 23.32 29.94 20.93
N TYR A 924 23.28 28.60 20.92
CA TYR A 924 23.67 27.83 22.12
C TYR A 924 25.16 27.45 22.18
N GLU A 925 25.87 27.34 21.04
CA GLU A 925 27.33 27.05 21.07
C GLU A 925 28.14 28.03 21.94
N PRO A 926 27.90 29.36 21.88
CA PRO A 926 28.60 30.31 22.75
C PRO A 926 28.32 30.11 24.25
N LEU A 927 27.22 29.44 24.61
CA LEU A 927 26.84 29.13 25.99
C LEU A 927 27.50 27.85 26.50
N LEU A 928 27.84 26.90 25.62
CA LEU A 928 28.68 25.75 25.98
C LEU A 928 30.04 26.24 26.51
N ALA A 929 30.63 27.25 25.85
CA ALA A 929 31.87 27.88 26.31
C ALA A 929 31.72 28.61 27.66
N MET A 930 30.49 28.95 28.05
CA MET A 930 30.17 29.46 29.39
C MET A 930 29.94 28.35 30.42
N GLY A 931 30.17 27.07 30.09
CA GLY A 931 29.99 25.94 31.02
C GLY A 931 28.55 25.50 31.21
N PHE A 932 27.65 25.83 30.29
CA PHE A 932 26.30 25.25 30.25
C PHE A 932 26.35 23.90 29.52
N ASP A 933 25.75 22.88 30.12
CA ASP A 933 25.53 21.57 29.48
C ASP A 933 24.14 21.50 28.87
N VAL A 934 24.00 20.83 27.72
CA VAL A 934 22.70 20.52 27.13
C VAL A 934 21.98 19.51 28.02
N LEU A 935 20.80 19.89 28.54
CA LEU A 935 19.96 19.00 29.33
C LEU A 935 19.00 18.22 28.42
N GLN A 936 18.31 18.94 27.53
CA GLN A 936 17.33 18.40 26.58
C GLN A 936 17.31 19.24 25.30
N ALA A 937 17.07 18.58 24.17
CA ALA A 937 16.80 19.24 22.90
C ALA A 937 15.44 18.82 22.35
N PHE A 938 14.73 19.76 21.72
CA PHE A 938 13.42 19.59 21.14
C PHE A 938 13.36 20.21 19.74
N GLU A 939 12.48 19.70 18.90
CA GLU A 939 12.18 20.20 17.57
C GLU A 939 10.74 20.72 17.54
N GLU A 940 10.58 22.04 17.60
CA GLU A 940 9.30 22.73 17.42
C GLU A 940 8.92 22.71 15.93
N ILE A 941 7.69 22.33 15.64
CA ILE A 941 7.17 22.22 14.27
C ILE A 941 6.01 23.19 14.11
N THR A 942 6.01 23.97 13.03
CA THR A 942 4.88 24.83 12.67
C THR A 942 4.45 24.56 11.23
N ASN A 943 3.15 24.33 11.04
CA ASN A 943 2.55 24.05 9.74
C ASN A 943 1.31 24.93 9.52
N SER A 944 0.82 25.00 8.27
CA SER A 944 -0.48 25.64 7.98
C SER A 944 -1.63 24.67 8.33
N PRO A 945 -2.81 25.17 8.77
CA PRO A 945 -3.96 24.32 9.06
C PRO A 945 -4.34 23.43 7.87
N GLU A 946 -4.22 23.96 6.65
CA GLU A 946 -4.49 23.24 5.40
C GLU A 946 -3.48 22.14 5.14
N SER A 947 -2.18 22.35 5.39
CA SER A 947 -1.15 21.31 5.19
C SER A 947 -1.37 20.11 6.11
N VAL A 948 -1.66 20.35 7.40
CA VAL A 948 -1.94 19.28 8.36
C VAL A 948 -3.35 18.71 8.15
N SER A 949 -4.32 19.48 7.66
CA SER A 949 -5.66 18.98 7.32
C SER A 949 -5.67 18.16 6.04
N LEU A 950 -4.95 18.55 4.99
CA LEU A 950 -4.84 17.80 3.75
C LEU A 950 -4.01 16.56 3.96
N LEU A 951 -2.88 16.63 4.67
CA LEU A 951 -2.10 15.45 5.01
C LEU A 951 -2.81 14.58 6.04
N SER A 952 -3.48 15.13 7.05
CA SER A 952 -4.31 14.32 7.94
C SER A 952 -5.53 13.77 7.22
N ALA A 953 -6.14 14.42 6.23
CA ALA A 953 -7.21 13.87 5.39
C ALA A 953 -6.68 12.81 4.41
N PHE A 954 -5.49 13.01 3.84
CA PHE A 954 -4.72 12.04 3.05
C PHE A 954 -4.30 10.84 3.93
N PHE A 955 -4.00 11.10 5.20
CA PHE A 955 -3.80 10.10 6.22
C PHE A 955 -5.12 9.53 6.74
N GLU A 956 -6.26 10.22 6.74
CA GLU A 956 -7.59 9.69 7.09
C GLU A 956 -8.10 8.78 5.96
N LEU A 957 -7.75 9.07 4.71
CA LEU A 957 -7.97 8.21 3.54
C LEU A 957 -7.05 6.97 3.56
N THR A 958 -5.86 7.07 4.18
CA THR A 958 -4.93 5.93 4.35
C THR A 958 -4.98 5.28 5.75
N SER A 959 -5.71 5.84 6.74
CA SER A 959 -5.77 5.39 8.15
C SER A 959 -7.15 5.29 8.79
N GLY A 960 -8.20 5.84 8.15
CA GLY A 960 -9.63 5.59 8.45
C GLY A 960 -10.11 4.20 8.02
N ARG A 961 -9.15 3.39 7.63
CA ARG A 961 -9.16 1.99 7.27
C ARG A 961 -9.38 1.09 8.51
N ASN A 962 -10.63 1.08 9.02
CA ASN A 962 -11.17 0.05 9.92
C ASN A 962 -11.42 -1.26 9.19
#